data_AF-A0A7W7HES2-F1
#
_entry.id   AF-A0A7W7HES2-F1
#
_cell.length_a   1.000
_cell.length_b   1.000
_cell.length_c   1.000
_cell.angle_alpha   90.00
_cell.angle_beta   90.00
_cell.angle_gamma   90.00
#
_symmetry.space_group_name_H-M   'P 1'
#
loop_
_entity.id
_entity.type
_entity.pdbx_description
1 polymer ?
#
loop_
_entity_poly.entity_id
_entity_poly.type
_entity_poly.pdbx_seq_one_letter_code
_entity_poly.pdbx_strand_id
1 'polypeptide(L)'
;MRAVIAAAVGFTLTAGFLATPAQAGTSPEGRIVESLDRGLVAVPAQNGGTFLSWRLLGTEYGNNVAFNVYKGTKRLNRKPIDESTGFTDTTPGDGVYTVRAVVRNREQAPSGPALTPGDIPLLAAENYYVHHAWPGDLDGDGRYEIVVSRLSYALDKPGYLEAYTLDGTNLWRVDLGVNSYARAGGNAANDPPLAAISGYGEVAGYRNDDNVTVFDLDSDGRAEVFVKTANGVTFSDGAVIRSANQLDQFVSVVDGLTGVERERVPVADDFAADGPSGGQYGIAYLDGVHPSLITKQVVRIGAKRGDFRVLFAAWDFDGRDLTRRWKFVRGTDQGTSFHQLRIIDVDQDGKDDIADGNYVVNSDGTFRYVVEGSVHGDRFHIGDLDPSRPGLEGYAIQQTEGGIFTNFPWYYYDAGTGERLITGSHPDVPQDATLWDIPRGTTADIDPAHKGYEFWAATANPDLPGAGVWSVDGTQISKTTPSVNFRIWWDGDKGSELLDNTYVEKWNPKTKTSSKIFEPSGVVSSWRNAVPFYGDILGDWREEYFAETADHTTLRLFTTNIPTTVKLYTLAHNPGYRLGWTVRGYLQSTLTDFFLGYGSRPPARPKIRTVRESAWSVIAEDNFVSDSGKWSAELQSGGTVAARNGVLDIDVPNGATVWLKQEIEGPYEIEFTATPVSAGGPNDHVTDLNTFWNARDVRSPEDIFATARNGAFAQYDYLKTYYVGQGANLNTTTRFRKYVGEPGNRPLIYDYTTPLIEGGVPVRVRIRVNGEQIRYYSDDQLVFDYTDATPYDSGWFAFRTVASHFHIEDFTIWRPPTA
;
A
#
# COMPACT_ATOMS: atom_id res chain seq x y z
N MET A 1 4.20 4.89 -90.70
CA MET A 1 2.86 4.31 -90.91
C MET A 1 2.79 3.02 -90.11
N ARG A 2 1.71 2.80 -89.34
CA ARG A 2 1.41 1.68 -88.41
C ARG A 2 2.10 1.76 -87.04
N ALA A 3 1.49 1.45 -85.90
CA ALA A 3 0.12 1.50 -85.37
C ALA A 3 0.30 1.13 -83.87
N VAL A 4 -0.45 1.78 -82.99
CA VAL A 4 -0.48 1.53 -81.54
C VAL A 4 -1.23 0.21 -81.25
N ILE A 5 -0.72 -0.60 -80.31
CA ILE A 5 -1.54 -1.57 -79.56
C ILE A 5 -1.19 -1.43 -78.07
N ALA A 6 -2.22 -1.13 -77.28
CA ALA A 6 -2.21 -1.08 -75.82
C ALA A 6 -2.34 -2.50 -75.24
N ALA A 7 -1.64 -2.77 -74.13
CA ALA A 7 -1.81 -3.98 -73.33
C ALA A 7 -2.48 -3.61 -71.99
N ALA A 8 -3.63 -4.24 -71.74
CA ALA A 8 -4.38 -4.18 -70.50
C ALA A 8 -3.79 -5.18 -69.48
N VAL A 9 -3.69 -4.78 -68.21
CA VAL A 9 -3.53 -5.68 -67.07
C VAL A 9 -4.64 -5.37 -66.08
N GLY A 10 -5.54 -6.34 -65.89
CA GLY A 10 -6.64 -6.25 -64.95
C GLY A 10 -6.15 -6.47 -63.52
N PHE A 11 -6.53 -5.57 -62.62
CA PHE A 11 -6.47 -5.79 -61.17
C PHE A 11 -7.84 -6.27 -60.70
N THR A 12 -7.86 -7.47 -60.13
CA THR A 12 -8.99 -8.07 -59.41
C THR A 12 -9.30 -7.31 -58.12
N LEU A 13 -10.55 -6.90 -57.95
CA LEU A 13 -11.11 -6.41 -56.69
C LEU A 13 -11.21 -7.55 -55.66
N THR A 14 -10.68 -7.34 -54.46
CA THR A 14 -11.07 -8.07 -53.25
C THR A 14 -11.84 -7.13 -52.32
N ALA A 15 -13.02 -7.57 -51.92
CA ALA A 15 -13.95 -6.87 -51.05
C ALA A 15 -13.34 -6.67 -49.65
N GLY A 16 -13.42 -5.44 -49.13
CA GLY A 16 -12.98 -5.09 -47.79
C GLY A 16 -13.90 -5.69 -46.72
N PHE A 17 -13.32 -6.47 -45.80
CA PHE A 17 -13.93 -6.72 -44.51
C PHE A 17 -13.79 -5.46 -43.66
N LEU A 18 -14.93 -4.96 -43.15
CA LEU A 18 -14.99 -3.93 -42.13
C LEU A 18 -14.33 -4.47 -40.85
N ALA A 19 -13.12 -3.97 -40.54
CA ALA A 19 -12.52 -4.17 -39.24
C ALA A 19 -13.28 -3.32 -38.22
N THR A 20 -13.84 -3.97 -37.21
CA THR A 20 -14.30 -3.37 -35.96
C THR A 20 -13.19 -2.50 -35.35
N PRO A 21 -13.52 -1.37 -34.69
CA PRO A 21 -12.50 -0.50 -34.12
C PRO A 21 -11.73 -1.27 -33.05
N ALA A 22 -10.41 -1.35 -33.21
CA ALA A 22 -9.51 -1.89 -32.21
C ALA A 22 -9.63 -1.06 -30.91
N GLN A 23 -9.87 -1.76 -29.79
CA GLN A 23 -9.58 -1.27 -28.45
C GLN A 23 -8.21 -0.59 -28.45
N ALA A 24 -8.08 0.53 -27.75
CA ALA A 24 -6.77 1.09 -27.43
C ALA A 24 -5.98 0.00 -26.69
N GLY A 25 -4.94 -0.54 -27.33
CA GLY A 25 -4.11 -1.58 -26.74
C GLY A 25 -3.45 -1.06 -25.47
N THR A 26 -3.78 -1.69 -24.35
CA THR A 26 -2.97 -1.71 -23.13
C THR A 26 -1.64 -2.36 -23.48
N SER A 27 -0.54 -1.63 -23.35
CA SER A 27 0.75 -2.31 -23.22
C SER A 27 0.69 -3.14 -21.93
N PRO A 28 1.09 -4.42 -21.92
CA PRO A 28 1.21 -5.20 -20.68
C PRO A 28 2.32 -4.69 -19.74
N GLU A 29 3.06 -3.66 -20.15
CA GLU A 29 4.17 -3.07 -19.38
C GLU A 29 3.77 -1.75 -18.72
N GLY A 30 3.88 -1.67 -17.39
CA GLY A 30 3.74 -0.45 -16.59
C GLY A 30 3.21 -0.70 -15.18
N ARG A 31 3.60 0.16 -14.23
CA ARG A 31 3.13 0.09 -12.83
C ARG A 31 1.62 0.24 -12.77
N ILE A 32 0.94 -0.62 -12.02
CA ILE A 32 -0.46 -0.40 -11.67
C ILE A 32 -0.51 0.80 -10.74
N VAL A 33 -1.41 1.75 -10.97
CA VAL A 33 -1.63 2.89 -10.09
C VAL A 33 -3.13 3.12 -9.92
N GLU A 34 -3.48 3.91 -8.92
CA GLU A 34 -4.86 4.26 -8.57
C GLU A 34 -5.65 4.78 -9.77
N SER A 35 -6.91 4.35 -9.89
CA SER A 35 -7.83 4.80 -10.94
C SER A 35 -8.51 6.11 -10.55
N LEU A 36 -7.75 7.22 -10.59
CA LEU A 36 -8.22 8.51 -10.11
C LEU A 36 -9.34 9.14 -10.96
N ASP A 37 -10.28 9.77 -10.27
CA ASP A 37 -11.30 10.63 -10.84
C ASP A 37 -10.68 11.97 -11.30
N ARG A 38 -11.54 12.92 -11.70
CA ARG A 38 -11.06 14.19 -12.21
C ARG A 38 -10.52 15.15 -11.16
N GLY A 39 -10.68 14.85 -9.87
CA GLY A 39 -10.26 15.69 -8.76
C GLY A 39 -10.78 17.12 -8.89
N LEU A 40 -11.93 17.32 -9.54
CA LEU A 40 -12.39 18.67 -9.88
C LEU A 40 -12.63 19.45 -8.58
N VAL A 41 -12.03 20.62 -8.47
CA VAL A 41 -12.14 21.47 -7.29
C VAL A 41 -12.57 22.88 -7.67
N ALA A 42 -13.35 23.51 -6.80
CA ALA A 42 -13.84 24.88 -6.96
C ALA A 42 -13.54 25.70 -5.70
N VAL A 43 -12.77 26.79 -5.86
CA VAL A 43 -12.39 27.71 -4.78
C VAL A 43 -12.59 29.18 -5.18
N PRO A 44 -12.70 30.12 -4.22
CA PRO A 44 -12.75 31.55 -4.55
C PRO A 44 -11.50 32.01 -5.31
N ALA A 45 -11.69 32.69 -6.44
CA ALA A 45 -10.58 33.25 -7.22
C ALA A 45 -10.04 34.54 -6.59
N GLN A 46 -8.73 34.81 -6.73
CA GLN A 46 -8.06 35.99 -6.15
C GLN A 46 -8.71 37.33 -6.52
N ASN A 47 -9.23 37.45 -7.75
CA ASN A 47 -9.81 38.68 -8.29
C ASN A 47 -11.35 38.59 -8.45
N GLY A 48 -12.00 37.74 -7.65
CA GLY A 48 -13.44 37.49 -7.71
C GLY A 48 -13.83 36.42 -8.73
N GLY A 49 -14.96 35.75 -8.46
CA GLY A 49 -15.41 34.57 -9.19
C GLY A 49 -14.93 33.26 -8.56
N THR A 50 -15.02 32.17 -9.31
CA THR A 50 -14.63 30.81 -8.87
C THR A 50 -13.46 30.32 -9.72
N PHE A 51 -12.36 29.97 -9.09
CA PHE A 51 -11.26 29.25 -9.72
C PHE A 51 -11.54 27.76 -9.64
N LEU A 52 -11.37 27.08 -10.77
CA LEU A 52 -11.53 25.64 -10.94
C LEU A 52 -10.21 25.05 -11.39
N SER A 53 -9.82 23.91 -10.82
CA SER A 53 -8.72 23.08 -11.33
C SER A 53 -9.12 21.60 -11.30
N TRP A 54 -8.48 20.79 -12.14
CA TRP A 54 -8.74 19.35 -12.25
C TRP A 54 -7.54 18.59 -12.78
N ARG A 55 -7.55 17.26 -12.57
CA ARG A 55 -6.41 16.41 -12.91
C ARG A 55 -6.33 16.24 -14.42
N LEU A 56 -5.13 16.32 -14.98
CA LEU A 56 -4.82 15.60 -16.22
C LEU A 56 -4.32 14.22 -15.83
N LEU A 57 -5.03 13.16 -16.22
CA LEU A 57 -4.63 11.81 -15.80
C LEU A 57 -3.40 11.36 -16.61
N GLY A 58 -2.45 10.70 -15.96
CA GLY A 58 -1.25 10.19 -16.62
C GLY A 58 -1.56 9.17 -17.73
N THR A 59 -2.68 8.45 -17.63
CA THR A 59 -3.18 7.53 -18.67
C THR A 59 -3.67 8.25 -19.92
N GLU A 60 -4.02 9.54 -19.83
CA GLU A 60 -4.48 10.34 -20.96
C GLU A 60 -3.41 11.30 -21.50
N TYR A 61 -2.38 11.60 -20.69
CA TYR A 61 -1.29 12.51 -21.03
C TYR A 61 -0.63 12.15 -22.39
N GLY A 62 -0.29 13.19 -23.16
CA GLY A 62 0.26 13.05 -24.52
C GLY A 62 -0.75 12.76 -25.62
N ASN A 63 -2.05 12.55 -25.33
CA ASN A 63 -3.08 12.25 -26.33
C ASN A 63 -3.83 13.50 -26.85
N ASN A 64 -3.24 14.70 -26.76
CA ASN A 64 -3.88 15.97 -27.12
C ASN A 64 -5.27 16.16 -26.47
N VAL A 65 -5.37 15.80 -25.19
CA VAL A 65 -6.60 15.94 -24.40
C VAL A 65 -6.89 17.41 -24.15
N ALA A 66 -8.12 17.85 -24.35
CA ALA A 66 -8.59 19.18 -23.97
C ALA A 66 -9.83 19.08 -23.08
N PHE A 67 -10.35 20.20 -22.58
CA PHE A 67 -11.44 20.19 -21.60
C PHE A 67 -12.53 21.22 -21.87
N ASN A 68 -13.77 20.85 -21.58
CA ASN A 68 -14.89 21.77 -21.47
C ASN A 68 -15.37 21.85 -20.03
N VAL A 69 -15.66 23.07 -19.57
CA VAL A 69 -16.12 23.37 -18.21
C VAL A 69 -17.59 23.73 -18.28
N TYR A 70 -18.37 23.16 -17.36
CA TYR A 70 -19.82 23.36 -17.28
C TYR A 70 -20.20 23.86 -15.90
N LYS A 71 -21.20 24.75 -15.85
CA LYS A 71 -21.94 25.14 -14.64
C LYS A 71 -23.41 24.76 -14.85
N GLY A 72 -23.86 23.72 -14.15
CA GLY A 72 -25.09 23.01 -14.52
C GLY A 72 -24.98 22.47 -15.95
N THR A 73 -25.93 22.82 -16.82
CA THR A 73 -25.93 22.41 -18.25
C THR A 73 -25.22 23.41 -19.17
N LYS A 74 -24.80 24.57 -18.66
CA LYS A 74 -24.19 25.64 -19.45
C LYS A 74 -22.68 25.43 -19.55
N ARG A 75 -22.19 25.24 -20.77
CA ARG A 75 -20.76 25.28 -21.08
C ARG A 75 -20.22 26.72 -20.94
N LEU A 76 -19.09 26.89 -20.25
CA LEU A 76 -18.51 28.20 -19.94
C LEU A 76 -17.44 28.63 -20.95
N ASN A 77 -16.60 27.71 -21.43
CA ASN A 77 -15.52 27.98 -22.38
C ASN A 77 -16.00 27.86 -23.84
N ARG A 78 -15.58 28.80 -24.72
CA ARG A 78 -15.95 28.77 -26.15
C ARG A 78 -15.18 27.72 -26.96
N LYS A 79 -13.90 27.53 -26.65
CA LYS A 79 -13.01 26.51 -27.23
C LYS A 79 -12.53 25.56 -26.14
N PRO A 80 -12.36 24.25 -26.41
CA PRO A 80 -11.77 23.33 -25.44
C PRO A 80 -10.44 23.86 -24.91
N ILE A 81 -10.23 23.77 -23.60
CA ILE A 81 -9.04 24.24 -22.89
C ILE A 81 -7.96 23.17 -23.04
N ASP A 82 -6.84 23.50 -23.67
CA ASP A 82 -5.75 22.57 -23.96
C ASP A 82 -4.37 23.01 -23.43
N GLU A 83 -4.26 24.23 -22.90
CA GLU A 83 -3.03 24.83 -22.38
C GLU A 83 -2.84 24.66 -20.87
N SER A 84 -3.89 24.32 -20.12
CA SER A 84 -3.84 24.05 -18.67
C SER A 84 -4.98 23.09 -18.28
N THR A 85 -5.07 22.78 -16.99
CA THR A 85 -6.25 22.13 -16.38
C THR A 85 -6.86 23.00 -15.29
N GLY A 86 -6.99 24.30 -15.58
CA GLY A 86 -7.70 25.25 -14.72
C GLY A 86 -8.57 26.23 -15.50
N PHE A 87 -9.55 26.84 -14.83
CA PHE A 87 -10.47 27.82 -15.40
C PHE A 87 -11.05 28.76 -14.34
N THR A 88 -11.11 30.06 -14.61
CA THR A 88 -11.79 31.03 -13.73
C THR A 88 -13.16 31.39 -14.28
N ASP A 89 -14.23 31.01 -13.58
CA ASP A 89 -15.59 31.44 -13.86
C ASP A 89 -15.89 32.79 -13.18
N THR A 90 -16.26 33.78 -13.99
CA THR A 90 -16.72 35.11 -13.54
C THR A 90 -18.20 35.34 -13.80
N THR A 91 -18.92 34.32 -14.29
CA THR A 91 -20.36 34.43 -14.54
C THR A 91 -21.16 34.42 -13.23
N PRO A 92 -22.22 35.24 -13.12
CA PRO A 92 -22.98 35.36 -11.87
C PRO A 92 -23.80 34.11 -11.56
N GLY A 93 -24.17 33.98 -10.28
CA GLY A 93 -25.04 32.92 -9.76
C GLY A 93 -24.29 31.70 -9.25
N ASP A 94 -24.99 30.86 -8.49
CA ASP A 94 -24.47 29.60 -7.97
C ASP A 94 -24.70 28.46 -8.97
N GLY A 95 -23.95 27.37 -8.83
CA GLY A 95 -24.16 26.19 -9.65
C GLY A 95 -23.11 25.11 -9.41
N VAL A 96 -23.46 23.88 -9.79
CA VAL A 96 -22.56 22.73 -9.73
C VAL A 96 -21.63 22.75 -10.93
N TYR A 97 -20.32 22.66 -10.70
CA TYR A 97 -19.34 22.58 -11.77
C TYR A 97 -19.01 21.12 -12.11
N THR A 98 -18.87 20.85 -13.41
CA THR A 98 -18.34 19.59 -13.94
C THR A 98 -17.40 19.89 -15.10
N VAL A 99 -16.48 18.96 -15.40
CA VAL A 99 -15.61 19.04 -16.57
C VAL A 99 -15.82 17.83 -17.48
N ARG A 100 -15.62 18.02 -18.77
CA ARG A 100 -15.64 16.95 -19.77
C ARG A 100 -14.35 16.96 -20.54
N ALA A 101 -13.67 15.82 -20.57
CA ALA A 101 -12.52 15.65 -21.44
C ALA A 101 -12.96 15.67 -22.91
N VAL A 102 -12.09 16.17 -23.78
CA VAL A 102 -12.24 16.14 -25.23
C VAL A 102 -11.02 15.39 -25.76
N VAL A 103 -11.24 14.13 -26.13
CA VAL A 103 -10.18 13.23 -26.62
C VAL A 103 -10.45 12.95 -28.08
N ARG A 104 -9.46 13.22 -28.95
CA ARG A 104 -9.59 13.08 -30.42
C ARG A 104 -10.86 13.77 -30.96
N ASN A 105 -11.11 15.00 -30.50
CA ASN A 105 -12.29 15.82 -30.84
C ASN A 105 -13.66 15.22 -30.43
N ARG A 106 -13.69 14.24 -29.53
CA ARG A 106 -14.92 13.70 -28.96
C ARG A 106 -15.00 14.04 -27.48
N GLU A 107 -16.08 14.73 -27.11
CA GLU A 107 -16.38 15.00 -25.70
C GLU A 107 -16.74 13.70 -24.99
N GLN A 108 -16.15 13.49 -23.82
CA GLN A 108 -16.37 12.33 -22.95
C GLN A 108 -17.48 12.62 -21.94
N ALA A 109 -17.78 11.64 -21.08
CA ALA A 109 -18.71 11.80 -19.97
C ALA A 109 -18.30 12.95 -19.03
N PRO A 110 -19.26 13.60 -18.34
CA PRO A 110 -18.93 14.57 -17.29
C PRO A 110 -18.20 13.89 -16.13
N SER A 111 -17.29 14.64 -15.51
CA SER A 111 -16.73 14.31 -14.21
C SER A 111 -17.80 14.29 -13.12
N GLY A 112 -17.44 13.79 -11.94
CA GLY A 112 -18.14 14.14 -10.70
C GLY A 112 -18.20 15.65 -10.47
N PRO A 113 -19.10 16.12 -9.59
CA PRO A 113 -19.20 17.53 -9.24
C PRO A 113 -17.93 18.01 -8.55
N ALA A 114 -17.61 19.29 -8.73
CA ALA A 114 -16.48 19.91 -8.06
C ALA A 114 -16.59 19.83 -6.54
N LEU A 115 -15.52 19.42 -5.86
CA LEU A 115 -15.38 19.56 -4.41
C LEU A 115 -15.11 21.03 -4.06
N THR A 116 -15.68 21.50 -2.95
CA THR A 116 -15.24 22.74 -2.30
C THR A 116 -14.45 22.35 -1.04
N PRO A 117 -13.12 22.45 -1.05
CA PRO A 117 -12.29 22.06 0.08
C PRO A 117 -12.63 22.87 1.32
N GLY A 118 -12.51 22.23 2.48
CA GLY A 118 -12.87 22.85 3.74
C GLY A 118 -12.42 22.05 4.95
N ASP A 119 -13.23 22.16 5.99
CA ASP A 119 -13.03 21.57 7.31
C ASP A 119 -13.54 20.13 7.33
N ILE A 120 -12.65 19.19 7.69
CA ILE A 120 -12.95 17.78 7.97
C ILE A 120 -13.06 17.65 9.50
N PRO A 121 -14.26 17.49 10.07
CA PRO A 121 -14.45 17.37 11.50
C PRO A 121 -13.81 16.07 12.02
N LEU A 122 -12.94 16.20 13.02
CA LEU A 122 -12.30 15.05 13.65
C LEU A 122 -13.22 14.47 14.73
N LEU A 123 -13.18 13.15 14.88
CA LEU A 123 -13.85 12.47 15.97
C LEU A 123 -13.32 12.99 17.32
N ALA A 124 -14.25 13.14 18.27
CA ALA A 124 -13.94 13.67 19.58
C ALA A 124 -12.84 12.85 20.28
N ALA A 125 -11.80 13.54 20.73
CA ALA A 125 -10.72 13.01 21.56
C ALA A 125 -10.07 14.19 22.32
N GLU A 126 -10.07 14.13 23.65
CA GLU A 126 -9.59 15.23 24.48
C GLU A 126 -8.06 15.23 24.61
N ASN A 127 -7.43 16.36 24.30
CA ASN A 127 -5.98 16.56 24.29
C ASN A 127 -5.28 15.64 23.28
N TYR A 128 -5.85 15.53 22.07
CA TYR A 128 -5.23 14.86 20.93
C TYR A 128 -4.87 15.87 19.84
N TYR A 129 -3.97 15.46 18.95
CA TYR A 129 -3.64 16.19 17.73
C TYR A 129 -3.41 15.20 16.58
N VAL A 130 -3.48 15.70 15.34
CA VAL A 130 -3.12 14.92 14.15
C VAL A 130 -1.62 15.01 13.92
N HIS A 131 -0.92 13.88 13.91
CA HIS A 131 0.52 13.86 13.63
C HIS A 131 0.82 13.67 12.14
N HIS A 132 0.24 12.65 11.52
CA HIS A 132 0.41 12.32 10.12
C HIS A 132 -0.93 12.02 9.45
N ALA A 133 -0.96 12.20 8.14
CA ALA A 133 -2.08 11.84 7.29
C ALA A 133 -1.59 11.09 6.05
N TRP A 134 -2.35 10.10 5.56
CA TRP A 134 -2.05 9.28 4.38
C TRP A 134 -3.26 9.24 3.44
N PRO A 135 -3.13 9.76 2.21
CA PRO A 135 -4.18 9.63 1.21
C PRO A 135 -4.25 8.20 0.66
N GLY A 136 -5.46 7.72 0.39
CA GLY A 136 -5.75 6.47 -0.30
C GLY A 136 -7.20 6.48 -0.80
N ASP A 137 -7.45 5.87 -1.95
CA ASP A 137 -8.81 5.68 -2.48
C ASP A 137 -9.42 4.46 -1.77
N LEU A 138 -10.14 4.68 -0.67
CA LEU A 138 -10.52 3.59 0.23
C LEU A 138 -11.80 2.89 -0.25
N ASP A 139 -12.64 3.57 -1.04
CA ASP A 139 -13.91 3.04 -1.55
C ASP A 139 -13.89 2.68 -3.04
N GLY A 140 -12.86 3.12 -3.77
CA GLY A 140 -12.64 2.81 -5.18
C GLY A 140 -13.41 3.72 -6.13
N ASP A 141 -13.81 4.92 -5.71
CA ASP A 141 -14.51 5.90 -6.53
C ASP A 141 -13.56 6.82 -7.33
N GLY A 142 -12.24 6.74 -7.08
CA GLY A 142 -11.20 7.54 -7.72
C GLY A 142 -10.87 8.84 -6.99
N ARG A 143 -11.50 9.12 -5.84
CA ARG A 143 -11.16 10.21 -4.94
C ARG A 143 -10.36 9.65 -3.77
N TYR A 144 -9.47 10.46 -3.22
CA TYR A 144 -8.77 10.09 -2.01
C TYR A 144 -9.65 10.33 -0.80
N GLU A 145 -9.70 9.37 0.11
CA GLU A 145 -9.95 9.59 1.53
C GLU A 145 -8.61 9.89 2.22
N ILE A 146 -8.69 10.26 3.49
CA ILE A 146 -7.53 10.51 4.34
C ILE A 146 -7.58 9.64 5.59
N VAL A 147 -6.51 8.85 5.80
CA VAL A 147 -6.26 8.16 7.07
C VAL A 147 -5.34 9.03 7.91
N VAL A 148 -5.66 9.26 9.18
CA VAL A 148 -4.88 10.13 10.07
C VAL A 148 -4.47 9.40 11.34
N SER A 149 -3.28 9.73 11.85
CA SER A 149 -2.86 9.31 13.20
C SER A 149 -3.21 10.39 14.22
N ARG A 150 -3.96 10.00 15.26
CA ARG A 150 -4.31 10.86 16.40
C ARG A 150 -3.53 10.41 17.62
N LEU A 151 -2.73 11.32 18.18
CA LEU A 151 -1.90 11.05 19.36
C LEU A 151 -2.29 11.98 20.51
N SER A 152 -2.26 11.48 21.75
CA SER A 152 -2.45 12.34 22.92
C SER A 152 -1.22 13.21 23.16
N TYR A 153 -1.43 14.46 23.59
CA TYR A 153 -0.33 15.39 23.88
C TYR A 153 0.63 14.88 24.97
N ALA A 154 0.08 14.22 25.98
CA ALA A 154 0.84 13.70 27.12
C ALA A 154 1.37 12.27 26.90
N LEU A 155 1.00 11.62 25.79
CA LEU A 155 1.38 10.25 25.43
C LEU A 155 1.11 9.22 26.54
N ASP A 156 -0.05 9.40 27.17
CA ASP A 156 -0.56 8.68 28.32
C ASP A 156 -1.88 7.95 28.02
N LYS A 157 -2.32 8.00 26.76
CA LYS A 157 -3.57 7.43 26.27
C LYS A 157 -3.35 6.73 24.90
N PRO A 158 -4.26 5.82 24.50
CA PRO A 158 -4.14 5.11 23.23
C PRO A 158 -4.02 6.05 22.02
N GLY A 159 -3.24 5.63 21.03
CA GLY A 159 -3.25 6.25 19.71
C GLY A 159 -4.46 5.77 18.90
N TYR A 160 -4.93 6.61 17.97
CA TYR A 160 -5.99 6.23 17.04
C TYR A 160 -5.52 6.34 15.60
N LEU A 161 -6.04 5.44 14.76
CA LEU A 161 -6.14 5.67 13.32
C LEU A 161 -7.60 5.97 12.99
N GLU A 162 -7.81 6.97 12.15
CA GLU A 162 -9.16 7.38 11.72
C GLU A 162 -9.15 7.64 10.22
N ALA A 163 -10.24 7.29 9.54
CA ALA A 163 -10.41 7.58 8.12
C ALA A 163 -11.58 8.54 7.88
N TYR A 164 -11.38 9.46 6.94
CA TYR A 164 -12.36 10.46 6.54
C TYR A 164 -12.37 10.67 5.03
N THR A 165 -13.54 10.89 4.45
CA THR A 165 -13.64 11.47 3.10
C THR A 165 -13.22 12.95 3.13
N LEU A 166 -12.81 13.51 1.99
CA LEU A 166 -12.44 14.94 1.90
C LEU A 166 -13.62 15.90 2.12
N ASP A 167 -14.85 15.40 2.10
CA ASP A 167 -16.05 16.18 2.41
C ASP A 167 -16.43 16.18 3.90
N GLY A 168 -15.66 15.48 4.75
CA GLY A 168 -15.82 15.51 6.20
C GLY A 168 -16.58 14.31 6.79
N THR A 169 -16.93 13.31 5.98
CA THR A 169 -17.58 12.09 6.49
C THR A 169 -16.53 11.20 7.17
N ASN A 170 -16.72 10.91 8.45
CA ASN A 170 -15.94 9.89 9.13
C ASN A 170 -16.37 8.49 8.66
N LEU A 171 -15.39 7.64 8.36
CA LEU A 171 -15.61 6.25 7.97
C LEU A 171 -15.46 5.31 9.16
N TRP A 172 -14.34 5.41 9.89
CA TRP A 172 -14.05 4.54 11.02
C TRP A 172 -12.97 5.12 11.95
N ARG A 173 -12.78 4.45 13.09
CA ARG A 173 -11.66 4.61 14.02
C ARG A 173 -11.16 3.22 14.46
N VAL A 174 -9.85 3.04 14.47
CA VAL A 174 -9.14 1.92 15.13
C VAL A 174 -8.46 2.46 16.38
N ASP A 175 -8.67 1.79 17.51
CA ASP A 175 -8.03 2.08 18.80
C ASP A 175 -6.79 1.20 18.97
N LEU A 176 -5.61 1.80 19.08
CA LEU A 176 -4.36 1.05 19.14
C LEU A 176 -4.06 0.49 20.54
N GLY A 177 -4.91 0.78 21.51
CA GLY A 177 -4.86 0.25 22.86
C GLY A 177 -3.66 0.75 23.67
N VAL A 178 -3.49 0.16 24.85
CA VAL A 178 -2.46 0.57 25.82
C VAL A 178 -1.04 0.43 25.27
N ASN A 179 -0.83 -0.57 24.41
CA ASN A 179 0.48 -0.90 23.85
C ASN A 179 0.94 0.06 22.75
N SER A 180 0.15 1.09 22.41
CA SER A 180 0.56 2.15 21.50
C SER A 180 1.35 3.28 22.19
N TYR A 181 1.27 3.38 23.52
CA TYR A 181 1.93 4.45 24.30
C TYR A 181 2.63 3.93 25.55
N ALA A 182 2.11 2.87 26.17
CA ALA A 182 2.79 2.19 27.27
C ALA A 182 3.93 1.33 26.73
N ARG A 183 5.07 1.40 27.41
CA ARG A 183 6.24 0.60 27.06
C ARG A 183 6.11 -0.78 27.68
N ALA A 184 6.46 -1.80 26.90
CA ALA A 184 6.83 -3.09 27.44
C ALA A 184 8.31 -3.06 27.88
N GLY A 185 8.67 -3.87 28.88
CA GLY A 185 10.08 -4.04 29.22
C GLY A 185 10.81 -4.83 28.14
N GLY A 186 11.86 -4.27 27.55
CA GLY A 186 12.81 -4.98 26.68
C GLY A 186 14.24 -4.87 27.21
N ASN A 187 15.21 -5.20 26.35
CA ASN A 187 16.61 -5.35 26.74
C ASN A 187 17.43 -4.06 26.58
N ALA A 188 16.86 -3.02 25.96
CA ALA A 188 17.57 -1.78 25.65
C ALA A 188 16.98 -0.55 26.34
N ALA A 189 17.84 0.44 26.54
CA ALA A 189 17.39 1.74 26.99
C ALA A 189 16.55 2.39 25.88
N ASN A 190 15.27 2.68 26.19
CA ASN A 190 14.34 3.45 25.37
C ASN A 190 13.61 2.69 24.24
N ASP A 191 13.13 1.48 24.53
CA ASP A 191 12.27 0.71 23.61
C ASP A 191 10.95 1.43 23.28
N PRO A 192 10.47 1.33 22.03
CA PRO A 192 9.18 1.88 21.63
C PRO A 192 8.01 1.03 22.14
N PRO A 193 6.80 1.61 22.23
CA PRO A 193 5.58 0.85 22.40
C PRO A 193 5.39 -0.20 21.28
N LEU A 194 4.78 -1.35 21.63
CA LEU A 194 4.62 -2.49 20.71
C LEU A 194 3.72 -2.16 19.50
N ALA A 195 2.74 -1.28 19.66
CA ALA A 195 1.84 -0.79 18.60
C ALA A 195 2.04 0.71 18.31
N ALA A 196 3.29 1.17 18.34
CA ALA A 196 3.61 2.56 18.02
C ALA A 196 3.28 2.88 16.55
N ILE A 197 2.47 3.91 16.31
CA ILE A 197 2.14 4.42 14.95
C ILE A 197 2.70 5.79 14.65
N SER A 198 3.29 6.42 15.66
CA SER A 198 4.15 7.60 15.64
C SER A 198 4.29 8.09 17.09
N GLY A 199 5.19 9.03 17.36
CA GLY A 199 5.36 9.53 18.72
C GLY A 199 6.32 10.70 18.90
N TYR A 200 6.36 11.21 20.13
CA TYR A 200 7.31 12.24 20.54
C TYR A 200 7.70 12.12 22.01
N GLY A 201 8.95 11.83 22.34
CA GLY A 201 9.35 11.88 23.75
C GLY A 201 10.81 12.18 23.97
N GLU A 202 11.21 12.21 25.25
CA GLU A 202 12.63 12.24 25.66
C GLU A 202 13.41 11.02 25.13
N VAL A 203 12.69 9.99 24.69
CA VAL A 203 13.21 8.80 24.04
C VAL A 203 13.45 9.04 22.55
N ALA A 204 14.71 8.85 22.14
CA ALA A 204 15.16 9.04 20.77
C ALA A 204 14.66 7.96 19.77
N GLY A 205 13.94 6.91 20.21
CA GLY A 205 13.36 5.87 19.34
C GLY A 205 11.96 6.22 18.86
N TYR A 206 11.05 6.50 19.80
CA TYR A 206 9.63 6.81 19.58
C TYR A 206 9.34 8.05 18.69
N ARG A 207 10.36 8.74 18.19
CA ARG A 207 10.27 10.03 17.50
C ARG A 207 10.01 9.94 15.99
N ASN A 208 10.25 8.77 15.41
CA ASN A 208 10.21 8.49 13.97
C ASN A 208 9.76 7.04 13.70
N ASP A 209 9.05 6.44 14.66
CA ASP A 209 8.51 5.08 14.60
C ASP A 209 7.12 5.11 13.97
N ASP A 210 7.09 5.41 12.68
CA ASP A 210 5.87 5.62 11.91
C ASP A 210 5.51 4.34 11.15
N ASN A 211 4.92 3.40 11.87
CA ASN A 211 4.60 2.05 11.40
C ASN A 211 3.21 1.96 10.75
N VAL A 212 2.90 2.91 9.86
CA VAL A 212 1.63 2.98 9.13
C VAL A 212 1.87 3.40 7.69
N THR A 213 1.16 2.76 6.75
CA THR A 213 1.05 3.22 5.37
C THR A 213 -0.29 2.85 4.75
N VAL A 214 -0.65 3.49 3.64
CA VAL A 214 -1.95 3.32 2.94
C VAL A 214 -1.72 3.20 1.45
N PHE A 215 -2.21 2.10 0.87
CA PHE A 215 -2.06 1.78 -0.55
C PHE A 215 -2.97 0.62 -0.95
N ASP A 216 -3.37 0.58 -2.21
CA ASP A 216 -4.04 -0.58 -2.85
C ASP A 216 -2.99 -1.63 -3.19
N LEU A 217 -2.79 -2.60 -2.30
CA LEU A 217 -1.66 -3.52 -2.40
C LEU A 217 -1.97 -4.72 -3.30
N ASP A 218 -3.22 -5.18 -3.31
CA ASP A 218 -3.70 -6.28 -4.16
C ASP A 218 -4.21 -5.81 -5.53
N SER A 219 -4.22 -4.49 -5.77
CA SER A 219 -4.65 -3.85 -7.01
C SER A 219 -6.14 -4.08 -7.34
N ASP A 220 -7.00 -4.31 -6.34
CA ASP A 220 -8.45 -4.45 -6.53
C ASP A 220 -9.17 -3.13 -6.86
N GLY A 221 -8.45 -2.01 -6.73
CA GLY A 221 -8.93 -0.65 -6.94
C GLY A 221 -9.34 0.08 -5.66
N ARG A 222 -9.08 -0.48 -4.48
CA ARG A 222 -9.30 0.14 -3.16
C ARG A 222 -8.06 -0.02 -2.30
N ALA A 223 -7.71 1.03 -1.56
CA ALA A 223 -6.55 1.01 -0.69
C ALA A 223 -6.83 0.30 0.64
N GLU A 224 -5.86 -0.47 1.11
CA GLU A 224 -5.77 -0.96 2.49
C GLU A 224 -4.93 -0.03 3.37
N VAL A 225 -5.04 -0.22 4.68
CA VAL A 225 -4.18 0.38 5.69
C VAL A 225 -3.30 -0.70 6.31
N PHE A 226 -1.99 -0.53 6.22
CA PHE A 226 -1.00 -1.43 6.84
C PHE A 226 -0.46 -0.79 8.10
N VAL A 227 -0.57 -1.49 9.23
CA VAL A 227 -0.23 -0.93 10.55
C VAL A 227 0.42 -1.95 11.46
N LYS A 228 1.44 -1.52 12.22
CA LYS A 228 2.00 -2.32 13.31
C LYS A 228 1.02 -2.39 14.48
N THR A 229 0.65 -3.60 14.86
CA THR A 229 -0.33 -3.85 15.91
C THR A 229 0.24 -4.78 16.98
N ALA A 230 -0.45 -4.84 18.11
CA ALA A 230 -0.10 -5.70 19.23
C ALA A 230 -1.37 -6.03 20.03
N ASN A 231 -1.23 -6.78 21.13
CA ASN A 231 -2.31 -7.04 22.06
C ASN A 231 -3.07 -5.77 22.47
N GLY A 232 -4.40 -5.84 22.45
CA GLY A 232 -5.28 -4.76 22.88
C GLY A 232 -5.68 -3.75 21.79
N VAL A 233 -5.11 -3.85 20.58
CA VAL A 233 -5.64 -3.10 19.42
C VAL A 233 -7.08 -3.54 19.16
N THR A 234 -7.98 -2.59 18.98
CA THR A 234 -9.41 -2.76 18.74
C THR A 234 -9.80 -2.14 17.39
N PHE A 235 -10.30 -2.96 16.48
CA PHE A 235 -10.73 -2.55 15.14
C PHE A 235 -12.15 -1.97 15.16
N SER A 236 -12.59 -1.42 14.02
CA SER A 236 -13.87 -0.69 13.92
C SER A 236 -15.11 -1.55 14.18
N ASP A 237 -15.03 -2.86 13.95
CA ASP A 237 -16.07 -3.85 14.25
C ASP A 237 -16.07 -4.31 15.72
N GLY A 238 -15.12 -3.82 16.52
CA GLY A 238 -14.93 -4.20 17.91
C GLY A 238 -14.08 -5.45 18.12
N ALA A 239 -13.51 -6.05 17.06
CA ALA A 239 -12.55 -7.14 17.20
C ALA A 239 -11.29 -6.65 17.92
N VAL A 240 -10.78 -7.45 18.86
CA VAL A 240 -9.62 -7.08 19.70
C VAL A 240 -8.52 -8.12 19.55
N ILE A 241 -7.29 -7.66 19.30
CA ILE A 241 -6.11 -8.52 19.27
C ILE A 241 -5.86 -9.11 20.66
N ARG A 242 -5.87 -10.45 20.74
CA ARG A 242 -5.51 -11.23 21.92
C ARG A 242 -4.50 -12.31 21.56
N SER A 243 -3.25 -12.11 21.95
CA SER A 243 -2.19 -13.12 21.89
C SER A 243 -1.83 -13.62 23.29
N ALA A 244 -1.44 -14.90 23.36
CA ALA A 244 -0.95 -15.54 24.58
C ALA A 244 0.31 -14.84 25.13
N ASN A 245 1.21 -14.38 24.26
CA ASN A 245 2.38 -13.61 24.64
C ASN A 245 2.12 -12.10 24.50
N GLN A 246 2.30 -11.36 25.59
CA GLN A 246 2.04 -9.92 25.64
C GLN A 246 3.04 -9.07 24.84
N LEU A 247 4.18 -9.65 24.43
CA LEU A 247 5.21 -8.99 23.63
C LEU A 247 5.06 -9.22 22.12
N ASP A 248 4.05 -9.98 21.69
CA ASP A 248 3.85 -10.24 20.27
C ASP A 248 3.48 -8.95 19.54
N GLN A 249 4.06 -8.82 18.36
CA GLN A 249 3.91 -7.67 17.47
C GLN A 249 3.56 -8.20 16.08
N PHE A 250 2.65 -7.50 15.41
CA PHE A 250 2.12 -7.93 14.12
C PHE A 250 2.19 -6.80 13.10
N VAL A 251 2.21 -7.18 11.84
CA VAL A 251 1.81 -6.35 10.71
C VAL A 251 0.36 -6.72 10.42
N SER A 252 -0.59 -5.79 10.61
CA SER A 252 -2.00 -6.00 10.27
C SER A 252 -2.31 -5.29 8.95
N VAL A 253 -3.11 -5.97 8.11
CA VAL A 253 -3.79 -5.42 6.95
C VAL A 253 -5.20 -5.06 7.36
N VAL A 254 -5.56 -3.80 7.24
CA VAL A 254 -6.89 -3.28 7.59
C VAL A 254 -7.59 -2.82 6.32
N ASP A 255 -8.82 -3.27 6.13
CA ASP A 255 -9.69 -2.82 5.05
C ASP A 255 -9.86 -1.30 5.11
N GLY A 256 -9.47 -0.60 4.06
CA GLY A 256 -9.44 0.86 4.07
C GLY A 256 -10.80 1.50 4.20
N LEU A 257 -11.86 0.90 3.65
CA LEU A 257 -13.21 1.45 3.72
C LEU A 257 -13.84 1.29 5.10
N THR A 258 -13.60 0.14 5.74
CA THR A 258 -14.35 -0.26 6.93
C THR A 258 -13.55 -0.15 8.22
N GLY A 259 -12.22 -0.17 8.18
CA GLY A 259 -11.37 -0.20 9.37
C GLY A 259 -11.33 -1.56 10.07
N VAL A 260 -11.82 -2.61 9.40
CA VAL A 260 -11.83 -4.00 9.88
C VAL A 260 -10.54 -4.68 9.45
N GLU A 261 -9.95 -5.48 10.33
CA GLU A 261 -8.75 -6.24 9.98
C GLU A 261 -9.08 -7.37 9.00
N ARG A 262 -8.29 -7.46 7.92
CA ARG A 262 -8.37 -8.55 6.94
C ARG A 262 -7.41 -9.69 7.26
N GLU A 263 -6.18 -9.34 7.65
CA GLU A 263 -5.10 -10.29 7.86
C GLU A 263 -4.09 -9.74 8.87
N ARG A 264 -3.37 -10.62 9.56
CA ARG A 264 -2.19 -10.24 10.34
C ARG A 264 -1.10 -11.30 10.28
N VAL A 265 0.14 -10.83 10.22
CA VAL A 265 1.33 -11.69 10.33
C VAL A 265 2.25 -11.19 11.43
N PRO A 266 2.99 -12.06 12.12
CA PRO A 266 4.00 -11.60 13.06
C PRO A 266 5.05 -10.74 12.33
N VAL A 267 5.54 -9.70 13.01
CA VAL A 267 6.76 -9.02 12.55
C VAL A 267 7.92 -10.02 12.46
N ALA A 268 8.91 -9.77 11.61
CA ALA A 268 10.09 -10.65 11.53
C ALA A 268 10.74 -10.86 12.91
N ASP A 269 10.94 -12.13 13.27
CA ASP A 269 11.33 -12.60 14.61
C ASP A 269 12.83 -12.53 14.87
N ASP A 270 13.64 -12.16 13.85
CA ASP A 270 15.08 -12.03 13.92
C ASP A 270 15.57 -11.18 15.11
N PHE A 271 14.77 -10.19 15.52
CA PHE A 271 15.06 -9.27 16.63
C PHE A 271 14.15 -9.46 17.85
N ALA A 272 13.33 -10.51 17.89
CA ALA A 272 12.39 -10.73 19.00
C ALA A 272 13.10 -10.84 20.36
N ALA A 273 14.33 -11.38 20.38
CA ALA A 273 15.15 -11.47 21.58
C ALA A 273 15.75 -10.12 22.03
N ASP A 274 15.76 -9.10 21.18
CA ASP A 274 16.28 -7.75 21.52
C ASP A 274 15.20 -6.88 22.18
N GLY A 275 13.92 -7.18 21.93
CA GLY A 275 12.77 -6.50 22.53
C GLY A 275 11.81 -5.92 21.48
N PRO A 276 10.92 -5.00 21.91
CA PRO A 276 10.02 -4.28 21.01
C PRO A 276 10.76 -3.55 19.90
N SER A 277 10.27 -3.66 18.66
CA SER A 277 10.88 -2.96 17.52
C SER A 277 10.13 -1.67 17.18
N GLY A 278 10.89 -0.63 16.89
CA GLY A 278 10.42 0.56 16.19
C GLY A 278 10.49 0.34 14.68
N GLY A 279 10.27 1.38 13.88
CA GLY A 279 10.28 1.18 12.44
C GLY A 279 9.48 2.16 11.60
N GLN A 280 9.43 1.86 10.30
CA GLN A 280 8.80 2.69 9.28
C GLN A 280 8.22 1.80 8.20
N TYR A 281 7.02 2.11 7.71
CA TYR A 281 6.40 1.41 6.59
C TYR A 281 6.43 2.26 5.32
N GLY A 282 6.39 1.61 4.16
CA GLY A 282 6.34 2.24 2.84
C GLY A 282 5.97 1.23 1.76
N ILE A 283 5.81 1.70 0.52
CA ILE A 283 5.42 0.88 -0.63
C ILE A 283 6.50 0.93 -1.71
N ALA A 284 6.74 -0.19 -2.38
CA ALA A 284 7.72 -0.33 -3.46
C ALA A 284 7.17 -1.19 -4.60
N TYR A 285 7.45 -0.85 -5.86
CA TYR A 285 7.19 -1.72 -7.01
C TYR A 285 8.42 -2.61 -7.27
N LEU A 286 8.56 -3.69 -6.50
CA LEU A 286 9.76 -4.54 -6.51
C LEU A 286 9.89 -5.39 -7.78
N ASP A 287 8.79 -5.65 -8.48
CA ASP A 287 8.77 -6.29 -9.79
C ASP A 287 8.58 -5.29 -10.95
N GLY A 288 8.46 -4.00 -10.63
CA GLY A 288 8.21 -2.91 -11.57
C GLY A 288 6.75 -2.78 -12.04
N VAL A 289 5.83 -3.56 -11.46
CA VAL A 289 4.42 -3.65 -11.89
C VAL A 289 3.44 -3.57 -10.73
N HIS A 290 3.61 -4.40 -9.70
CA HIS A 290 2.70 -4.51 -8.55
C HIS A 290 3.35 -3.88 -7.30
N PRO A 291 2.55 -3.22 -6.44
CA PRO A 291 3.04 -2.70 -5.18
C PRO A 291 3.31 -3.82 -4.16
N SER A 292 4.39 -3.65 -3.39
CA SER A 292 4.76 -4.48 -2.24
C SER A 292 4.90 -3.60 -1.00
N LEU A 293 4.52 -4.11 0.17
CA LEU A 293 4.73 -3.44 1.45
C LEU A 293 6.18 -3.64 1.91
N ILE A 294 6.82 -2.55 2.30
CA ILE A 294 8.14 -2.55 2.96
C ILE A 294 7.95 -2.23 4.44
N THR A 295 8.40 -3.13 5.30
CA THR A 295 8.46 -2.89 6.75
C THR A 295 9.91 -2.80 7.21
N LYS A 296 10.32 -1.65 7.75
CA LYS A 296 11.57 -1.47 8.49
C LYS A 296 11.33 -1.76 9.96
N GLN A 297 12.15 -2.60 10.56
CA GLN A 297 12.22 -2.83 12.00
C GLN A 297 13.54 -2.33 12.55
N VAL A 298 13.47 -1.62 13.68
CA VAL A 298 14.63 -1.07 14.36
C VAL A 298 14.59 -1.47 15.83
N VAL A 299 15.65 -2.12 16.30
CA VAL A 299 15.87 -2.39 17.73
C VAL A 299 17.19 -1.77 18.19
N ARG A 300 17.25 -1.36 19.44
CA ARG A 300 18.49 -0.87 20.08
C ARG A 300 19.18 -2.04 20.77
N ILE A 301 20.51 -2.09 20.76
CA ILE A 301 21.28 -3.05 21.56
C ILE A 301 22.02 -2.33 22.70
N GLY A 302 21.91 -2.85 23.92
CA GLY A 302 22.74 -2.45 25.07
C GLY A 302 22.15 -1.36 25.97
N ALA A 303 22.80 -1.16 27.13
CA ALA A 303 22.29 -0.31 28.23
C ALA A 303 22.54 1.21 28.09
N LYS A 304 23.27 1.65 27.06
CA LYS A 304 23.48 3.07 26.71
C LYS A 304 22.81 3.34 25.35
N ARG A 305 22.87 4.57 24.83
CA ARG A 305 22.58 4.87 23.40
C ARG A 305 23.54 4.03 22.52
N GLY A 306 23.22 2.75 22.33
CA GLY A 306 24.02 1.77 21.61
C GLY A 306 23.57 1.63 20.16
N ASP A 307 24.29 0.77 19.43
CA ASP A 307 24.08 0.50 18.02
C ASP A 307 22.65 0.01 17.73
N PHE A 308 22.13 0.40 16.57
CA PHE A 308 20.85 -0.05 16.07
C PHE A 308 21.02 -1.28 15.19
N ARG A 309 20.17 -2.28 15.38
CA ARG A 309 19.93 -3.30 14.37
C ARG A 309 18.74 -2.88 13.52
N VAL A 310 18.86 -3.11 12.22
CA VAL A 310 17.84 -2.75 11.25
C VAL A 310 17.56 -3.95 10.37
N LEU A 311 16.28 -4.22 10.17
CA LEU A 311 15.77 -5.26 9.30
C LEU A 311 14.72 -4.67 8.38
N PHE A 312 14.81 -4.96 7.09
CA PHE A 312 13.74 -4.74 6.13
C PHE A 312 13.09 -6.07 5.78
N ALA A 313 11.78 -6.08 5.65
CA ALA A 313 11.04 -7.17 5.04
C ALA A 313 10.10 -6.60 3.98
N ALA A 314 10.03 -7.28 2.84
CA ALA A 314 9.10 -6.99 1.77
C ALA A 314 7.96 -8.01 1.80
N TRP A 315 6.74 -7.55 1.56
CA TRP A 315 5.53 -8.36 1.62
C TRP A 315 4.64 -8.09 0.41
N ASP A 316 4.06 -9.16 -0.13
CA ASP A 316 3.05 -9.12 -1.18
C ASP A 316 1.69 -9.53 -0.57
N PHE A 317 0.61 -8.85 -0.97
CA PHE A 317 -0.74 -9.14 -0.49
C PHE A 317 -1.62 -9.52 -1.67
N ASP A 318 -2.27 -10.68 -1.58
CA ASP A 318 -3.15 -11.19 -2.64
C ASP A 318 -4.63 -10.83 -2.41
N GLY A 319 -4.93 -9.99 -1.41
CA GLY A 319 -6.29 -9.71 -0.94
C GLY A 319 -6.71 -10.53 0.28
N ARG A 320 -5.92 -11.55 0.64
CA ARG A 320 -6.17 -12.42 1.82
C ARG A 320 -4.93 -12.70 2.64
N ASP A 321 -3.84 -13.13 2.00
CA ASP A 321 -2.62 -13.51 2.70
C ASP A 321 -1.54 -12.46 2.46
N LEU A 322 -0.91 -11.99 3.55
CA LEU A 322 0.28 -11.15 3.48
C LEU A 322 1.52 -12.05 3.49
N THR A 323 2.16 -12.23 2.34
CA THR A 323 3.26 -13.17 2.17
C THR A 323 4.61 -12.48 2.07
N ARG A 324 5.61 -12.95 2.83
CA ARG A 324 6.94 -12.33 2.82
C ARG A 324 7.70 -12.70 1.54
N ARG A 325 8.07 -11.70 0.75
CA ARG A 325 8.89 -11.83 -0.46
C ARG A 325 10.36 -12.04 -0.13
N TRP A 326 10.93 -11.18 0.70
CA TRP A 326 12.32 -11.28 1.16
C TRP A 326 12.51 -10.58 2.50
N LYS A 327 13.67 -10.82 3.13
CA LYS A 327 14.16 -10.05 4.28
C LYS A 327 15.62 -9.67 4.09
N PHE A 328 16.00 -8.52 4.63
CA PHE A 328 17.36 -8.00 4.66
C PHE A 328 17.70 -7.55 6.08
N VAL A 329 18.83 -8.04 6.62
CA VAL A 329 19.36 -7.62 7.92
C VAL A 329 20.62 -6.80 7.66
N ARG A 330 20.62 -5.54 8.12
CA ARG A 330 21.75 -4.62 7.90
C ARG A 330 22.97 -5.07 8.70
N GLY A 331 24.09 -5.25 8.01
CA GLY A 331 25.43 -5.43 8.58
C GLY A 331 25.94 -4.19 9.29
N THR A 332 26.95 -4.36 10.14
CA THR A 332 27.52 -3.26 10.97
C THR A 332 28.26 -2.20 10.17
N ASP A 333 28.69 -2.54 8.95
CA ASP A 333 29.44 -1.69 8.01
C ASP A 333 28.56 -1.14 6.87
N GLN A 334 27.26 -1.40 6.89
CA GLN A 334 26.31 -1.08 5.82
C GLN A 334 25.55 0.25 6.07
N GLY A 335 26.25 1.26 6.59
CA GLY A 335 25.70 2.60 6.81
C GLY A 335 24.82 2.76 8.05
N THR A 336 24.16 3.91 8.14
CA THR A 336 23.37 4.33 9.30
C THR A 336 22.01 4.86 8.84
N SER A 337 20.95 4.43 9.51
CA SER A 337 19.58 4.86 9.20
C SER A 337 19.38 6.34 9.43
N PHE A 338 18.56 6.97 8.60
CA PHE A 338 18.04 8.32 8.84
C PHE A 338 16.63 8.20 9.43
N HIS A 339 16.00 9.35 9.69
CA HIS A 339 14.66 9.40 10.30
C HIS A 339 13.49 9.28 9.30
N GLN A 340 13.75 8.95 8.04
CA GLN A 340 12.72 8.60 7.04
C GLN A 340 13.32 7.60 6.04
N LEU A 341 12.46 6.96 5.25
CA LEU A 341 12.83 6.22 4.05
C LEU A 341 12.58 7.06 2.79
N ARG A 342 13.19 6.65 1.68
CA ARG A 342 12.81 7.04 0.33
C ARG A 342 12.80 5.80 -0.53
N ILE A 343 11.69 5.54 -1.21
CA ILE A 343 11.53 4.39 -2.09
C ILE A 343 11.37 4.90 -3.51
N ILE A 344 12.30 4.54 -4.38
CA ILE A 344 12.40 4.99 -5.76
C ILE A 344 13.39 4.11 -6.54
N ASP A 345 13.16 3.94 -7.83
CA ASP A 345 14.06 3.30 -8.80
C ASP A 345 15.33 4.14 -9.01
N VAL A 346 16.38 3.90 -8.22
CA VAL A 346 17.59 4.73 -8.25
C VAL A 346 18.54 4.36 -9.39
N ASP A 347 18.38 3.17 -9.96
CA ASP A 347 19.25 2.67 -11.03
C ASP A 347 18.59 2.53 -12.40
N GLN A 348 17.31 2.91 -12.46
CA GLN A 348 16.49 3.01 -13.65
C GLN A 348 16.24 1.66 -14.34
N ASP A 349 16.21 0.57 -13.57
CA ASP A 349 15.88 -0.78 -14.06
C ASP A 349 14.36 -1.06 -14.14
N GLY A 350 13.54 -0.13 -13.64
CA GLY A 350 12.09 -0.19 -13.59
C GLY A 350 11.51 -0.58 -12.23
N LYS A 351 12.34 -1.05 -11.29
CA LYS A 351 11.94 -1.52 -9.96
C LYS A 351 12.41 -0.56 -8.89
N ASP A 352 11.67 -0.48 -7.80
CA ASP A 352 12.04 0.46 -6.73
C ASP A 352 13.04 -0.14 -5.74
N ASP A 353 14.00 0.71 -5.34
CA ASP A 353 14.96 0.43 -4.28
C ASP A 353 14.59 1.17 -3.00
N ILE A 354 15.14 0.71 -1.87
CA ILE A 354 14.84 1.22 -0.53
C ILE A 354 16.05 2.00 -0.02
N ALA A 355 15.97 3.32 -0.01
CA ALA A 355 16.96 4.20 0.58
C ALA A 355 16.60 4.55 2.03
N ASP A 356 17.55 4.38 2.94
CA ASP A 356 17.42 4.67 4.37
C ASP A 356 18.52 5.64 4.82
N GLY A 357 18.51 6.83 4.22
CA GLY A 357 19.51 7.84 4.45
C GLY A 357 20.73 7.66 3.57
N ASN A 358 21.83 7.18 4.16
CA ASN A 358 23.13 7.11 3.48
C ASN A 358 23.43 5.75 2.82
N TYR A 359 22.45 4.85 2.75
CA TYR A 359 22.59 3.54 2.12
C TYR A 359 21.32 3.11 1.42
N VAL A 360 21.45 2.17 0.48
CA VAL A 360 20.36 1.66 -0.36
C VAL A 360 20.35 0.13 -0.35
N VAL A 361 19.13 -0.44 -0.30
CA VAL A 361 18.84 -1.86 -0.48
C VAL A 361 18.09 -2.02 -1.81
N ASN A 362 18.54 -2.96 -2.63
CA ASN A 362 17.95 -3.22 -3.94
C ASN A 362 16.52 -3.79 -3.84
N SER A 363 15.78 -3.71 -4.93
CA SER A 363 14.44 -4.32 -5.10
C SER A 363 14.35 -5.81 -4.75
N ASP A 364 15.46 -6.56 -4.81
CA ASP A 364 15.55 -7.99 -4.48
C ASP A 364 15.99 -8.28 -3.02
N GLY A 365 16.17 -7.23 -2.21
CA GLY A 365 16.61 -7.34 -0.81
C GLY A 365 18.12 -7.47 -0.63
N THR A 366 18.92 -7.29 -1.68
CA THR A 366 20.40 -7.24 -1.56
C THR A 366 20.89 -5.83 -1.21
N PHE A 367 22.02 -5.74 -0.49
CA PHE A 367 22.64 -4.45 -0.20
C PHE A 367 23.26 -3.85 -1.48
N ARG A 368 22.98 -2.57 -1.74
CA ARG A 368 23.49 -1.88 -2.94
C ARG A 368 24.80 -1.14 -2.64
N TYR A 369 24.72 -0.12 -1.80
CA TYR A 369 25.86 0.72 -1.43
C TYR A 369 25.60 1.46 -0.11
N VAL A 370 26.70 1.99 0.46
CA VAL A 370 26.70 3.06 1.47
C VAL A 370 27.53 4.22 0.92
N VAL A 371 27.09 5.46 1.12
CA VAL A 371 27.82 6.66 0.69
C VAL A 371 29.06 6.82 1.54
N GLU A 372 30.25 6.57 0.97
CA GLU A 372 31.49 6.31 1.72
C GLU A 372 31.73 7.17 2.99
N GLY A 373 32.37 8.35 3.05
CA GLY A 373 32.69 9.00 4.33
C GLY A 373 31.52 9.58 5.17
N SER A 374 30.27 9.14 4.94
CA SER A 374 29.07 9.70 5.55
C SER A 374 28.62 8.97 6.83
N VAL A 375 27.83 9.66 7.64
CA VAL A 375 27.25 9.20 8.90
C VAL A 375 25.77 9.59 8.98
N HIS A 376 25.14 9.37 10.15
CA HIS A 376 23.74 9.66 10.41
C HIS A 376 23.34 11.12 10.13
N GLY A 377 22.08 11.32 9.74
CA GLY A 377 21.48 12.63 9.54
C GLY A 377 19.95 12.61 9.67
N ASP A 378 19.40 13.81 9.80
CA ASP A 378 17.95 14.02 10.00
C ASP A 378 17.15 14.01 8.69
N ARG A 379 17.79 14.33 7.56
CA ARG A 379 17.13 14.62 6.28
C ARG A 379 17.94 14.18 5.07
N PHE A 380 17.24 13.61 4.10
CA PHE A 380 17.77 13.34 2.78
C PHE A 380 16.65 13.36 1.75
N HIS A 381 17.01 13.61 0.49
CA HIS A 381 16.10 13.73 -0.65
C HIS A 381 16.71 13.01 -1.83
N ILE A 382 15.90 12.29 -2.61
CA ILE A 382 16.31 11.66 -3.87
C ILE A 382 15.28 11.98 -4.96
N GLY A 383 15.76 12.49 -6.09
CA GLY A 383 15.01 12.84 -7.29
C GLY A 383 15.95 13.25 -8.42
N ASP A 384 15.41 13.72 -9.55
CA ASP A 384 16.20 14.29 -10.64
C ASP A 384 16.51 15.76 -10.28
N LEU A 385 17.64 15.96 -9.60
CA LEU A 385 18.07 17.26 -9.08
C LEU A 385 18.92 18.00 -10.12
N ASP A 386 19.73 17.28 -10.90
CA ASP A 386 20.49 17.82 -12.02
C ASP A 386 20.02 17.24 -13.35
N PRO A 387 19.10 17.93 -14.06
CA PRO A 387 18.61 17.47 -15.36
C PRO A 387 19.66 17.52 -16.48
N SER A 388 20.93 17.83 -16.18
CA SER A 388 22.05 17.68 -17.10
C SER A 388 22.86 16.39 -16.89
N ARG A 389 22.65 15.70 -15.75
CA ARG A 389 23.23 14.41 -15.45
C ARG A 389 22.17 13.30 -15.66
N PRO A 390 22.49 12.22 -16.39
CA PRO A 390 21.59 11.08 -16.46
C PRO A 390 21.54 10.34 -15.11
N GLY A 391 20.35 10.00 -14.66
CA GLY A 391 20.15 9.29 -13.40
C GLY A 391 19.28 10.10 -12.44
N LEU A 392 19.29 9.70 -11.18
CA LEU A 392 18.78 10.48 -10.07
C LEU A 392 19.93 10.87 -9.16
N GLU A 393 19.75 11.95 -8.41
CA GLU A 393 20.70 12.38 -7.41
C GLU A 393 20.06 12.46 -6.04
N GLY A 394 20.92 12.39 -5.03
CA GLY A 394 20.55 12.59 -3.65
C GLY A 394 21.19 13.84 -3.05
N TYR A 395 20.48 14.47 -2.13
CA TYR A 395 21.00 15.51 -1.24
C TYR A 395 20.70 15.13 0.21
N ALA A 396 21.71 15.14 1.07
CA ALA A 396 21.58 14.77 2.47
C ALA A 396 22.42 15.66 3.39
N ILE A 397 21.90 15.89 4.59
CA ILE A 397 22.58 16.57 5.71
C ILE A 397 23.02 15.56 6.75
N GLN A 398 23.98 15.92 7.60
CA GLN A 398 24.52 15.01 8.62
C GLN A 398 24.55 15.65 9.99
N GLN A 399 24.28 14.82 11.00
CA GLN A 399 24.32 15.22 12.39
C GLN A 399 25.61 14.78 13.07
N THR A 400 26.05 15.62 14.00
CA THR A 400 27.10 15.24 14.96
C THR A 400 26.43 14.76 16.24
N GLU A 401 26.30 13.44 16.39
CA GLU A 401 25.66 12.83 17.55
C GLU A 401 26.54 11.73 18.17
N GLY A 402 26.44 11.54 19.49
CA GLY A 402 27.06 10.40 20.17
C GLY A 402 28.59 10.44 20.21
N GLY A 403 29.19 11.62 19.97
CA GLY A 403 30.64 11.78 19.85
C GLY A 403 31.19 11.44 18.45
N ILE A 404 30.30 11.14 17.49
CA ILE A 404 30.65 10.93 16.08
C ILE A 404 30.56 12.29 15.38
N PHE A 405 31.70 12.80 14.92
CA PHE A 405 31.77 14.04 14.14
C PHE A 405 31.76 13.74 12.64
N THR A 406 30.99 14.52 11.92
CA THR A 406 30.83 14.40 10.47
C THR A 406 32.07 14.94 9.75
N ASN A 407 32.49 14.31 8.64
CA ASN A 407 33.61 14.80 7.82
C ASN A 407 33.23 16.01 6.96
N PHE A 408 31.95 16.10 6.61
CA PHE A 408 31.34 17.17 5.84
C PHE A 408 29.92 17.42 6.38
N PRO A 409 29.38 18.65 6.32
CA PRO A 409 28.05 18.97 6.88
C PRO A 409 26.89 18.37 6.05
N TRP A 410 27.06 18.30 4.74
CA TRP A 410 26.07 17.81 3.79
C TRP A 410 26.76 17.35 2.51
N TYR A 411 26.04 16.57 1.70
CA TYR A 411 26.54 16.00 0.47
C TYR A 411 25.44 15.88 -0.59
N TYR A 412 25.86 16.12 -1.84
CA TYR A 412 25.12 15.87 -3.06
C TYR A 412 25.81 14.72 -3.80
N TYR A 413 25.06 13.72 -4.23
CA TYR A 413 25.61 12.43 -4.67
C TYR A 413 24.77 11.77 -5.77
N ASP A 414 25.38 10.86 -6.51
CA ASP A 414 24.69 10.01 -7.48
C ASP A 414 23.86 8.93 -6.74
N ALA A 415 22.54 8.93 -6.91
CA ALA A 415 21.66 8.05 -6.16
C ALA A 415 21.72 6.58 -6.62
N GLY A 416 22.22 6.30 -7.82
CA GLY A 416 22.36 4.93 -8.32
C GLY A 416 23.61 4.22 -7.79
N THR A 417 24.64 4.98 -7.40
CA THR A 417 25.97 4.46 -7.05
C THR A 417 26.46 4.85 -5.66
N GLY A 418 25.92 5.92 -5.06
CA GLY A 418 26.41 6.48 -3.80
C GLY A 418 27.69 7.32 -3.95
N GLU A 419 28.15 7.60 -5.16
CA GLU A 419 29.31 8.45 -5.42
C GLU A 419 29.01 9.90 -5.03
N ARG A 420 29.77 10.46 -4.08
CA ARG A 420 29.65 11.89 -3.73
C ARG A 420 30.13 12.74 -4.90
N LEU A 421 29.27 13.67 -5.33
CA LEU A 421 29.56 14.62 -6.40
C LEU A 421 30.07 15.94 -5.81
N ILE A 422 29.38 16.48 -4.81
CA ILE A 422 29.73 17.72 -4.12
C ILE A 422 29.50 17.54 -2.62
N THR A 423 30.39 18.10 -1.80
CA THR A 423 30.22 18.14 -0.35
C THR A 423 30.40 19.56 0.18
N GLY A 424 29.66 19.90 1.24
CA GLY A 424 29.99 21.07 2.03
C GLY A 424 31.31 20.89 2.77
N SER A 425 31.80 21.96 3.37
CA SER A 425 32.97 21.92 4.26
C SER A 425 32.62 22.44 5.64
N HIS A 426 33.23 21.83 6.66
CA HIS A 426 33.21 22.36 8.02
C HIS A 426 34.18 23.53 8.18
N PRO A 427 33.96 24.42 9.15
CA PRO A 427 34.93 25.47 9.45
C PRO A 427 36.25 24.88 9.98
N ASP A 428 37.36 25.59 9.76
CA ASP A 428 38.69 25.20 10.25
C ASP A 428 38.85 25.60 11.74
N VAL A 429 38.01 25.01 12.60
CA VAL A 429 38.03 25.16 14.06
C VAL A 429 37.89 23.78 14.73
N PRO A 430 38.13 23.62 16.04
CA PRO A 430 37.96 22.34 16.71
C PRO A 430 36.55 21.78 16.53
N GLN A 431 36.44 20.45 16.57
CA GLN A 431 35.19 19.69 16.50
C GLN A 431 34.22 20.10 17.62
N ASP A 432 33.42 21.14 17.33
CA ASP A 432 32.35 21.65 18.17
C ASP A 432 31.02 21.15 17.60
N ALA A 433 30.32 20.31 18.36
CA ALA A 433 29.07 19.71 17.91
C ALA A 433 28.02 20.76 17.55
N THR A 434 28.02 21.94 18.18
CA THR A 434 27.08 23.01 17.85
C THR A 434 27.31 23.63 16.48
N LEU A 435 28.54 23.55 15.97
CA LEU A 435 28.92 24.09 14.66
C LEU A 435 28.91 23.01 13.56
N TRP A 436 29.13 21.73 13.93
CA TRP A 436 29.23 20.60 13.00
C TRP A 436 27.89 19.88 12.81
N ASP A 437 26.97 19.99 13.76
CA ASP A 437 25.63 19.41 13.66
C ASP A 437 24.78 20.22 12.67
N ILE A 438 24.24 19.54 11.66
CA ILE A 438 23.31 20.10 10.70
C ILE A 438 21.94 19.47 10.95
N PRO A 439 20.99 20.18 11.58
CA PRO A 439 19.70 19.61 11.97
C PRO A 439 18.63 19.65 10.88
N ARG A 440 18.83 20.44 9.81
CA ARG A 440 17.87 20.57 8.71
C ARG A 440 18.61 20.80 7.38
N GLY A 441 18.01 20.31 6.31
CA GLY A 441 18.35 20.66 4.93
C GLY A 441 17.19 20.32 4.02
N THR A 442 17.15 20.98 2.87
CA THR A 442 16.14 20.73 1.82
C THR A 442 16.69 21.07 0.44
N THR A 443 15.97 20.65 -0.59
CA THR A 443 16.31 20.90 -1.99
C THR A 443 15.07 21.25 -2.78
N ALA A 444 15.18 22.28 -3.63
CA ALA A 444 14.11 22.75 -4.50
C ALA A 444 14.70 23.64 -5.60
N ASP A 445 14.09 23.67 -6.78
CA ASP A 445 14.45 24.64 -7.82
C ASP A 445 13.79 26.00 -7.51
N ILE A 446 14.60 26.97 -7.04
CA ILE A 446 14.13 28.28 -6.56
C ILE A 446 14.73 29.46 -7.33
N ASP A 447 15.77 29.25 -8.15
CA ASP A 447 16.46 30.29 -8.91
C ASP A 447 16.58 29.92 -10.40
N PRO A 448 15.76 30.49 -11.31
CA PRO A 448 15.77 30.14 -12.73
C PRO A 448 17.07 30.51 -13.46
N ALA A 449 18.00 31.23 -12.81
CA ALA A 449 19.31 31.53 -13.36
C ALA A 449 20.28 30.34 -13.28
N HIS A 450 19.96 29.34 -12.46
CA HIS A 450 20.73 28.11 -12.27
C HIS A 450 19.88 26.92 -12.72
N LYS A 451 20.49 25.94 -13.38
CA LYS A 451 19.77 24.78 -13.90
C LYS A 451 19.78 23.68 -12.84
N GLY A 452 18.62 23.09 -12.57
CA GLY A 452 18.48 22.03 -11.58
C GLY A 452 17.97 22.55 -10.24
N TYR A 453 17.97 21.69 -9.24
CA TYR A 453 17.52 22.03 -7.91
C TYR A 453 18.67 22.66 -7.13
N GLU A 454 18.41 23.76 -6.44
CA GLU A 454 19.29 24.21 -5.38
C GLU A 454 19.15 23.32 -4.14
N PHE A 455 20.15 23.38 -3.26
CA PHE A 455 20.11 22.76 -1.94
C PHE A 455 20.75 23.65 -0.89
N TRP A 456 20.24 23.57 0.34
CA TRP A 456 20.72 24.34 1.48
C TRP A 456 20.42 23.65 2.80
N ALA A 457 21.21 24.01 3.81
CA ALA A 457 21.16 23.47 5.15
C ALA A 457 20.99 24.58 6.19
N ALA A 458 20.35 24.25 7.32
CA ALA A 458 20.33 25.13 8.48
C ALA A 458 21.67 25.00 9.23
N THR A 459 22.56 25.96 9.04
CA THR A 459 23.82 26.04 9.78
C THR A 459 23.67 26.93 11.02
N ALA A 460 24.49 26.67 12.04
CA ALA A 460 24.50 27.49 13.26
C ALA A 460 24.88 28.96 13.00
N ASN A 461 25.62 29.23 11.92
CA ASN A 461 25.97 30.57 11.47
C ASN A 461 26.01 30.62 9.93
N PRO A 462 25.47 31.68 9.28
CA PRO A 462 25.51 31.87 7.83
C PRO A 462 26.90 32.06 7.21
N ASP A 463 27.95 32.32 8.00
CA ASP A 463 29.33 32.46 7.52
C ASP A 463 30.13 31.16 7.54
N LEU A 464 29.54 30.03 7.95
CA LEU A 464 30.20 28.73 7.88
C LEU A 464 30.43 28.30 6.42
N PRO A 465 31.52 27.57 6.10
CA PRO A 465 31.85 27.24 4.71
C PRO A 465 30.79 26.42 3.97
N GLY A 466 29.98 25.62 4.69
CA GLY A 466 28.84 24.88 4.15
C GLY A 466 27.49 25.61 4.23
N ALA A 467 27.43 26.85 4.68
CA ALA A 467 26.18 27.60 4.80
C ALA A 467 25.67 28.11 3.44
N GLY A 468 24.43 28.58 3.40
CA GLY A 468 23.86 29.23 2.21
C GLY A 468 23.21 28.26 1.22
N VAL A 469 22.85 28.80 0.05
CA VAL A 469 22.20 28.09 -1.05
C VAL A 469 23.23 27.74 -2.11
N TRP A 470 23.22 26.49 -2.53
CA TRP A 470 24.17 25.90 -3.46
C TRP A 470 23.43 25.32 -4.65
N SER A 471 24.04 25.42 -5.83
CA SER A 471 23.54 24.77 -7.05
C SER A 471 24.30 23.47 -7.32
N VAL A 472 23.75 22.63 -8.21
CA VAL A 472 24.30 21.31 -8.57
C VAL A 472 25.68 21.35 -9.23
N ASP A 473 26.17 22.52 -9.65
CA ASP A 473 27.53 22.71 -10.19
C ASP A 473 28.58 23.06 -9.10
N GLY A 474 28.16 23.18 -7.84
CA GLY A 474 29.03 23.50 -6.70
C GLY A 474 29.18 25.00 -6.43
N THR A 475 28.46 25.86 -7.14
CA THR A 475 28.44 27.30 -6.88
C THR A 475 27.55 27.64 -5.69
N GLN A 476 28.08 28.36 -4.70
CA GLN A 476 27.29 29.01 -3.65
C GLN A 476 26.60 30.26 -4.22
N ILE A 477 25.29 30.18 -4.46
CA ILE A 477 24.50 31.24 -5.12
C ILE A 477 23.96 32.29 -4.14
N SER A 478 23.95 31.98 -2.84
CA SER A 478 23.51 32.89 -1.78
C SER A 478 24.10 32.49 -0.42
N LYS A 479 24.40 33.47 0.43
CA LYS A 479 24.66 33.24 1.87
C LYS A 479 23.40 33.23 2.72
N THR A 480 22.35 33.90 2.26
CA THR A 480 21.03 33.85 2.90
C THR A 480 20.28 32.63 2.38
N THR A 481 19.70 31.87 3.29
CA THR A 481 18.84 30.71 2.96
C THR A 481 17.38 31.10 3.13
N PRO A 482 16.48 30.51 2.32
CA PRO A 482 15.05 30.55 2.63
C PRO A 482 14.74 29.58 3.79
N SER A 483 13.45 29.34 4.08
CA SER A 483 13.02 28.33 5.05
C SER A 483 13.62 26.94 4.74
N VAL A 484 13.91 26.17 5.80
CA VAL A 484 14.60 24.87 5.71
C VAL A 484 13.68 23.76 6.21
N ASN A 485 12.61 23.53 5.45
CA ASN A 485 11.63 22.51 5.75
C ASN A 485 11.18 21.78 4.47
N PHE A 486 10.00 22.07 3.94
CA PHE A 486 9.47 21.40 2.75
C PHE A 486 9.54 22.29 1.52
N ARG A 487 9.70 21.67 0.36
CA ARG A 487 9.34 22.30 -0.92
C ARG A 487 7.85 22.06 -1.20
N ILE A 488 7.20 22.99 -1.89
CA ILE A 488 5.83 22.83 -2.39
C ILE A 488 5.66 23.51 -3.76
N TRP A 489 4.91 22.93 -4.68
CA TRP A 489 4.45 23.61 -5.90
C TRP A 489 3.07 24.21 -5.66
N TRP A 490 3.00 25.53 -5.51
CA TRP A 490 1.78 26.22 -5.08
C TRP A 490 1.28 27.25 -6.09
N ASP A 491 2.18 28.01 -6.72
CA ASP A 491 1.82 29.10 -7.62
C ASP A 491 1.65 28.66 -9.08
N GLY A 492 1.79 29.59 -10.03
CA GLY A 492 1.55 29.33 -11.44
C GLY A 492 2.79 28.93 -12.24
N ASP A 493 3.99 29.15 -11.72
CA ASP A 493 5.25 28.83 -12.38
C ASP A 493 5.71 27.38 -12.08
N LYS A 494 6.88 26.98 -12.59
CA LYS A 494 7.41 25.62 -12.39
C LYS A 494 8.45 25.52 -11.29
N GLY A 495 8.92 26.66 -10.78
CA GLY A 495 9.81 26.68 -9.63
C GLY A 495 9.06 26.23 -8.39
N SER A 496 9.79 25.83 -7.38
CA SER A 496 9.22 25.47 -6.09
C SER A 496 9.03 26.71 -5.20
N GLU A 497 7.93 26.70 -4.47
CA GLU A 497 7.76 27.43 -3.21
C GLU A 497 8.27 26.56 -2.06
N LEU A 498 8.19 27.08 -0.85
CA LEU A 498 8.58 26.38 0.36
C LEU A 498 7.43 26.43 1.38
N LEU A 499 7.15 25.26 1.98
CA LEU A 499 6.16 25.10 3.03
C LEU A 499 6.90 24.92 4.36
N ASP A 500 6.59 25.78 5.32
CA ASP A 500 7.15 25.71 6.66
C ASP A 500 6.09 26.07 7.71
N ASN A 501 6.05 25.31 8.80
CA ASN A 501 4.93 25.31 9.75
C ASN A 501 3.59 25.09 9.04
N THR A 502 2.85 26.18 8.78
CA THR A 502 1.56 26.19 8.09
C THR A 502 1.48 27.24 6.97
N TYR A 503 2.59 27.90 6.63
CA TYR A 503 2.64 28.95 5.61
C TYR A 503 3.46 28.52 4.39
N VAL A 504 3.12 29.09 3.23
CA VAL A 504 3.87 28.95 1.98
C VAL A 504 4.61 30.24 1.68
N GLU A 505 5.90 30.15 1.37
CA GLU A 505 6.74 31.27 0.94
C GLU A 505 7.37 31.05 -0.43
N LYS A 506 7.64 32.15 -1.14
CA LYS A 506 8.37 32.17 -2.40
C LYS A 506 9.71 32.87 -2.20
N TRP A 507 10.77 32.23 -2.68
CA TRP A 507 12.10 32.83 -2.74
C TRP A 507 12.18 33.84 -3.89
N ASN A 508 12.75 35.02 -3.60
CA ASN A 508 13.09 35.99 -4.62
C ASN A 508 14.60 35.92 -4.90
N PRO A 509 15.03 35.31 -6.02
CA PRO A 509 16.45 35.13 -6.34
C PRO A 509 17.18 36.44 -6.63
N LYS A 510 16.47 37.52 -7.00
CA LYS A 510 17.08 38.82 -7.28
C LYS A 510 17.47 39.56 -6.00
N THR A 511 16.61 39.50 -4.97
CA THR A 511 16.86 40.15 -3.68
C THR A 511 17.45 39.22 -2.64
N LYS A 512 17.48 37.91 -2.91
CA LYS A 512 17.93 36.83 -2.02
C LYS A 512 17.17 36.85 -0.68
N THR A 513 15.83 36.93 -0.77
CA THR A 513 14.88 37.01 0.36
C THR A 513 13.64 36.17 0.08
N SER A 514 13.01 35.59 1.10
CA SER A 514 11.68 34.97 1.00
C SER A 514 10.55 35.93 1.32
N SER A 515 9.35 35.66 0.80
CA SER A 515 8.11 36.33 1.21
C SER A 515 6.97 35.31 1.29
N LYS A 516 6.17 35.37 2.37
CA LYS A 516 4.98 34.54 2.53
C LYS A 516 3.94 34.93 1.47
N ILE A 517 3.47 33.95 0.71
CA ILE A 517 2.43 34.11 -0.31
C ILE A 517 1.09 33.50 0.13
N PHE A 518 1.12 32.62 1.14
CA PHE A 518 -0.06 32.05 1.76
C PHE A 518 0.20 31.78 3.26
N GLU A 519 -0.65 32.29 4.14
CA GLU A 519 -0.55 32.13 5.60
C GLU A 519 -1.95 32.06 6.20
N PRO A 520 -2.56 30.87 6.32
CA PRO A 520 -3.88 30.72 6.89
C PRO A 520 -3.86 30.95 8.41
N SER A 521 -4.88 31.64 8.91
CA SER A 521 -5.09 31.85 10.35
C SER A 521 -5.85 30.69 11.00
N GLY A 522 -5.62 30.48 12.30
CA GLY A 522 -6.42 29.56 13.12
C GLY A 522 -6.07 28.07 12.95
N VAL A 523 -4.96 27.78 12.26
CA VAL A 523 -4.42 26.43 12.10
C VAL A 523 -3.01 26.33 12.69
N VAL A 524 -2.59 25.11 13.03
CA VAL A 524 -1.32 24.81 13.68
C VAL A 524 -0.61 23.66 12.96
N SER A 525 0.71 23.67 13.04
CA SER A 525 1.53 22.52 12.65
C SER A 525 1.73 21.59 13.85
N SER A 526 2.20 20.37 13.58
CA SER A 526 2.73 19.51 14.63
C SER A 526 3.94 20.14 15.34
N TRP A 527 4.33 19.57 16.47
CA TRP A 527 5.52 19.96 17.25
C TRP A 527 6.84 19.86 16.45
N ARG A 528 6.85 19.17 15.30
CA ARG A 528 7.98 19.12 14.35
C ARG A 528 8.04 20.31 13.39
N ASN A 529 7.12 21.26 13.54
CA ASN A 529 6.87 22.36 12.60
C ASN A 529 6.46 21.84 11.21
N ALA A 530 5.73 20.72 11.19
CA ALA A 530 5.29 20.06 9.98
C ALA A 530 3.77 19.91 9.96
N VAL A 531 3.19 20.12 8.78
CA VAL A 531 1.80 19.73 8.47
C VAL A 531 1.64 18.20 8.51
N PRO A 532 0.44 17.67 8.78
CA PRO A 532 0.19 16.23 8.72
C PRO A 532 0.51 15.58 7.37
N PHE A 533 0.28 16.31 6.26
CA PHE A 533 0.54 15.88 4.90
C PHE A 533 0.51 17.06 3.93
N TYR A 534 1.24 16.93 2.82
CA TYR A 534 1.08 17.77 1.64
C TYR A 534 1.35 16.96 0.34
N GLY A 535 0.67 17.32 -0.75
CA GLY A 535 0.81 16.73 -2.09
C GLY A 535 -0.41 16.98 -2.99
N ASP A 536 -0.28 16.74 -4.30
CA ASP A 536 -1.37 16.82 -5.32
C ASP A 536 -2.41 15.72 -5.11
N ILE A 537 -3.41 15.98 -4.25
CA ILE A 537 -4.50 15.05 -3.97
C ILE A 537 -5.80 15.45 -4.66
N LEU A 538 -5.89 16.63 -5.26
CA LEU A 538 -7.04 17.11 -6.03
C LEU A 538 -6.61 18.26 -6.94
N GLY A 539 -7.51 18.73 -7.81
CA GLY A 539 -7.19 19.82 -8.71
C GLY A 539 -6.18 19.41 -9.77
N ASP A 540 -5.34 20.36 -10.19
CA ASP A 540 -4.27 20.10 -11.16
C ASP A 540 -2.96 19.71 -10.47
N TRP A 541 -1.84 19.76 -11.18
CA TRP A 541 -0.55 19.24 -10.72
C TRP A 541 0.06 19.88 -9.46
N ARG A 542 -0.56 20.92 -8.90
CA ARG A 542 -0.04 21.65 -7.74
C ARG A 542 -0.50 20.97 -6.46
N GLU A 543 0.21 21.25 -5.39
CA GLU A 543 0.14 20.45 -4.19
C GLU A 543 -0.78 21.10 -3.16
N GLU A 544 -1.70 20.31 -2.62
CA GLU A 544 -2.49 20.66 -1.44
C GLU A 544 -1.71 20.40 -0.16
N TYR A 545 -2.22 20.92 0.96
CA TYR A 545 -1.79 20.45 2.28
C TYR A 545 -2.92 20.49 3.30
N PHE A 546 -2.78 19.68 4.34
CA PHE A 546 -3.66 19.71 5.49
C PHE A 546 -3.04 20.49 6.65
N ALA A 547 -3.85 21.20 7.45
CA ALA A 547 -3.41 21.68 8.76
C ALA A 547 -4.56 21.54 9.77
N GLU A 548 -4.21 21.19 11.01
CA GLU A 548 -5.20 21.07 12.08
C GLU A 548 -5.60 22.45 12.60
N THR A 549 -6.86 22.65 12.99
CA THR A 549 -7.28 23.86 13.69
C THR A 549 -6.61 23.96 15.05
N ALA A 550 -6.42 25.19 15.55
CA ALA A 550 -5.74 25.42 16.82
C ALA A 550 -6.46 24.83 18.05
N ASP A 551 -7.72 24.40 17.90
CA ASP A 551 -8.50 23.70 18.94
C ASP A 551 -8.49 22.17 18.78
N HIS A 552 -7.79 21.64 17.78
CA HIS A 552 -7.61 20.20 17.51
C HIS A 552 -8.90 19.41 17.23
N THR A 553 -9.94 20.11 16.77
CA THR A 553 -11.24 19.52 16.44
C THR A 553 -11.43 19.23 14.95
N THR A 554 -10.60 19.81 14.09
CA THR A 554 -10.82 19.82 12.65
C THR A 554 -9.51 19.76 11.89
N LEU A 555 -9.48 19.00 10.80
CA LEU A 555 -8.41 19.04 9.80
C LEU A 555 -8.88 19.88 8.60
N ARG A 556 -8.12 20.90 8.22
CA ARG A 556 -8.47 21.79 7.11
C ARG A 556 -7.62 21.49 5.89
N LEU A 557 -8.26 21.33 4.73
CA LEU A 557 -7.61 21.14 3.44
C LEU A 557 -7.44 22.46 2.69
N PHE A 558 -6.23 22.74 2.22
CA PHE A 558 -5.91 23.91 1.42
C PHE A 558 -5.44 23.52 0.01
N THR A 559 -5.99 24.20 -1.00
CA THR A 559 -5.55 24.14 -2.40
C THR A 559 -5.32 25.54 -2.94
N THR A 560 -4.50 25.67 -3.98
CA THR A 560 -4.18 26.95 -4.60
C THR A 560 -5.35 27.52 -5.41
N ASN A 561 -5.46 28.85 -5.42
CA ASN A 561 -6.38 29.60 -6.28
C ASN A 561 -5.66 30.49 -7.31
N ILE A 562 -4.37 30.28 -7.48
CA ILE A 562 -3.51 31.00 -8.43
C ILE A 562 -3.65 30.31 -9.79
N PRO A 563 -3.92 30.99 -10.91
CA PRO A 563 -3.94 30.34 -12.22
C PRO A 563 -2.54 29.94 -12.71
N THR A 564 -2.45 28.86 -13.50
CA THR A 564 -1.22 28.41 -14.18
C THR A 564 -1.44 28.22 -15.68
N THR A 565 -0.37 28.38 -16.47
CA THR A 565 -0.28 27.99 -17.89
C THR A 565 0.48 26.69 -18.09
N VAL A 566 0.88 26.03 -16.99
CA VAL A 566 1.54 24.73 -17.00
C VAL A 566 0.47 23.65 -17.06
N LYS A 567 0.59 22.78 -18.06
CA LYS A 567 -0.22 21.57 -18.17
C LYS A 567 0.64 20.34 -17.93
N LEU A 568 0.40 19.71 -16.80
CA LEU A 568 1.11 18.52 -16.35
C LEU A 568 0.08 17.49 -15.88
N TYR A 569 0.41 16.21 -15.98
CA TYR A 569 -0.44 15.17 -15.40
C TYR A 569 -0.38 15.23 -13.87
N THR A 570 -1.41 14.73 -13.18
CA THR A 570 -1.42 14.67 -11.71
C THR A 570 -0.18 13.94 -11.19
N LEU A 571 0.51 14.50 -10.22
CA LEU A 571 1.73 13.96 -9.66
C LEU A 571 1.49 12.65 -8.90
N ALA A 572 0.25 12.40 -8.45
CA ALA A 572 -0.16 11.08 -7.97
C ALA A 572 0.05 9.95 -8.99
N HIS A 573 0.08 10.27 -10.30
CA HIS A 573 0.39 9.33 -11.37
C HIS A 573 1.89 9.32 -11.76
N ASN A 574 2.74 9.97 -10.97
CA ASN A 574 4.18 9.78 -10.99
C ASN A 574 4.55 8.80 -9.86
N PRO A 575 4.95 7.55 -10.17
CA PRO A 575 5.21 6.54 -9.14
C PRO A 575 6.25 6.99 -8.11
N GLY A 576 7.38 7.56 -8.51
CA GLY A 576 8.39 8.05 -7.54
C GLY A 576 7.83 9.11 -6.58
N TYR A 577 6.96 10.00 -7.06
CA TYR A 577 6.26 10.98 -6.22
C TYR A 577 5.23 10.31 -5.30
N ARG A 578 4.31 9.50 -5.83
CA ARG A 578 3.25 8.82 -5.07
C ARG A 578 3.79 7.92 -3.97
N LEU A 579 4.93 7.27 -4.18
CA LEU A 579 5.59 6.45 -3.16
C LEU A 579 6.18 7.28 -2.01
N GLY A 580 6.58 8.53 -2.25
CA GLY A 580 7.00 9.44 -1.19
C GLY A 580 5.87 9.75 -0.19
N TRP A 581 4.62 9.64 -0.61
CA TRP A 581 3.46 9.76 0.29
C TRP A 581 3.24 8.53 1.17
N THR A 582 3.91 7.42 0.93
CA THR A 582 3.70 6.19 1.69
C THR A 582 4.60 6.10 2.93
N VAL A 583 5.70 6.87 2.93
CA VAL A 583 6.71 6.85 3.99
C VAL A 583 6.51 8.02 4.96
N ARG A 584 6.60 7.72 6.25
CA ARG A 584 6.62 8.73 7.33
C ARG A 584 7.89 8.58 8.15
N GLY A 585 8.04 9.43 9.14
CA GLY A 585 9.30 9.70 9.79
C GLY A 585 9.34 11.13 10.28
N TYR A 586 10.53 11.68 10.28
CA TYR A 586 10.65 13.12 10.09
C TYR A 586 10.20 13.39 8.67
N LEU A 587 8.95 13.87 8.53
CA LEU A 587 8.39 14.17 7.22
C LEU A 587 9.41 14.99 6.41
N GLN A 588 9.69 14.54 5.19
CA GLN A 588 10.59 15.21 4.23
C GLN A 588 9.80 15.67 3.01
N SER A 589 10.51 16.36 2.11
CA SER A 589 9.92 16.69 0.82
C SER A 589 9.74 15.46 -0.05
N THR A 590 8.54 15.28 -0.61
CA THR A 590 8.34 14.31 -1.70
C THR A 590 8.94 14.88 -2.98
N LEU A 591 9.48 14.07 -3.90
CA LEU A 591 10.04 14.51 -5.18
C LEU A 591 9.54 13.62 -6.33
N THR A 592 9.48 14.17 -7.54
CA THR A 592 9.20 13.41 -8.76
C THR A 592 10.43 12.60 -9.19
N ASP A 593 10.20 11.53 -9.96
CA ASP A 593 11.27 10.75 -10.63
C ASP A 593 11.79 11.40 -11.94
N PHE A 594 11.32 12.61 -12.25
CA PHE A 594 11.80 13.48 -13.32
C PHE A 594 11.95 14.91 -12.79
N PHE A 595 12.80 15.73 -13.43
CA PHE A 595 13.00 17.11 -13.04
C PHE A 595 11.75 17.97 -13.31
N LEU A 596 11.16 18.52 -12.26
CA LEU A 596 10.06 19.48 -12.32
C LEU A 596 10.48 20.83 -11.71
N GLY A 597 11.00 21.69 -12.58
CA GLY A 597 11.51 23.01 -12.22
C GLY A 597 11.42 24.02 -13.38
N TYR A 598 12.03 25.18 -13.20
CA TYR A 598 12.25 26.16 -14.26
C TYR A 598 13.01 25.53 -15.43
N GLY A 599 12.59 25.86 -16.66
CA GLY A 599 13.18 25.30 -17.87
C GLY A 599 12.93 23.81 -18.10
N SER A 600 12.19 23.11 -17.22
CA SER A 600 11.79 21.72 -17.44
C SER A 600 11.01 21.59 -18.74
N ARG A 601 11.28 20.51 -19.47
CA ARG A 601 10.50 20.10 -20.63
C ARG A 601 9.23 19.37 -20.16
N PRO A 602 8.19 19.27 -20.99
CA PRO A 602 7.11 18.35 -20.70
C PRO A 602 7.68 16.95 -20.46
N PRO A 603 7.37 16.28 -19.33
CA PRO A 603 7.89 14.94 -19.07
C PRO A 603 7.35 13.95 -20.09
N ALA A 604 8.01 12.79 -20.18
CA ALA A 604 7.51 11.66 -20.93
C ALA A 604 6.15 11.20 -20.35
N ARG A 605 5.37 10.49 -21.17
CA ARG A 605 4.17 9.82 -20.65
C ARG A 605 4.59 8.76 -19.63
N PRO A 606 4.02 8.75 -18.42
CA PRO A 606 4.37 7.75 -17.41
C PRO A 606 3.98 6.34 -17.89
N LYS A 607 4.82 5.35 -17.59
CA LYS A 607 4.58 3.93 -17.89
C LYS A 607 3.69 3.32 -16.80
N ILE A 608 2.40 3.67 -16.84
CA ILE A 608 1.41 3.28 -15.83
C ILE A 608 0.14 2.72 -16.45
N ARG A 609 -0.60 1.91 -15.67
CA ARG A 609 -1.95 1.41 -15.97
C ARG A 609 -2.84 1.57 -14.74
N THR A 610 -4.13 1.77 -14.94
CA THR A 610 -5.14 1.88 -13.85
C THR A 610 -6.11 0.70 -13.89
N VAL A 611 -5.62 -0.46 -14.31
CA VAL A 611 -6.45 -1.66 -14.38
C VAL A 611 -6.64 -2.21 -12.98
N ARG A 612 -7.86 -2.62 -12.68
CA ARG A 612 -8.18 -3.37 -11.46
C ARG A 612 -7.88 -4.83 -11.75
N GLU A 613 -7.07 -5.44 -10.92
CA GLU A 613 -6.88 -6.88 -10.96
C GLU A 613 -8.12 -7.56 -10.41
N SER A 614 -8.31 -8.83 -10.78
CA SER A 614 -9.51 -9.53 -10.36
C SER A 614 -9.39 -9.81 -8.86
N ALA A 615 -10.22 -9.18 -8.04
CA ALA A 615 -10.31 -9.56 -6.64
C ALA A 615 -10.72 -11.03 -6.48
N TRP A 616 -10.52 -11.58 -5.28
CA TRP A 616 -11.09 -12.87 -4.91
C TRP A 616 -12.60 -12.91 -5.20
N SER A 617 -13.06 -13.98 -5.85
CA SER A 617 -14.48 -14.13 -6.21
C SER A 617 -15.05 -15.47 -5.76
N VAL A 618 -16.32 -15.50 -5.36
CA VAL A 618 -16.98 -16.73 -4.91
C VAL A 618 -17.28 -17.64 -6.11
N ILE A 619 -16.78 -18.87 -6.07
CA ILE A 619 -17.12 -19.96 -7.00
C ILE A 619 -18.42 -20.64 -6.55
N ALA A 620 -18.51 -20.93 -5.26
CA ALA A 620 -19.66 -21.54 -4.62
C ALA A 620 -19.68 -21.17 -3.14
N GLU A 621 -20.85 -20.93 -2.57
CA GLU A 621 -21.03 -20.73 -1.12
C GLU A 621 -22.32 -21.40 -0.68
N ASP A 622 -22.41 -21.78 0.59
CA ASP A 622 -23.65 -22.22 1.20
C ASP A 622 -23.66 -21.89 2.70
N ASN A 623 -24.63 -21.09 3.12
CA ASN A 623 -24.81 -20.74 4.53
C ASN A 623 -25.73 -21.71 5.28
N PHE A 624 -26.24 -22.74 4.60
CA PHE A 624 -27.04 -23.82 5.19
C PHE A 624 -28.25 -23.38 6.03
N VAL A 625 -28.83 -22.20 5.74
CA VAL A 625 -30.08 -21.76 6.36
C VAL A 625 -31.24 -22.71 6.01
N SER A 626 -31.21 -23.29 4.81
CA SER A 626 -32.12 -24.31 4.31
C SER A 626 -31.43 -25.18 3.25
N ASP A 627 -32.07 -26.28 2.82
CA ASP A 627 -31.59 -27.09 1.69
C ASP A 627 -31.50 -26.26 0.40
N SER A 628 -30.28 -26.01 -0.05
CA SER A 628 -29.96 -25.27 -1.27
C SER A 628 -30.08 -26.13 -2.54
N GLY A 629 -30.20 -27.45 -2.40
CA GLY A 629 -30.12 -28.41 -3.50
C GLY A 629 -28.71 -28.57 -4.08
N LYS A 630 -27.69 -27.89 -3.54
CA LYS A 630 -26.30 -27.93 -4.03
C LYS A 630 -25.55 -29.20 -3.65
N TRP A 631 -26.08 -29.98 -2.69
CA TRP A 631 -25.39 -31.12 -2.10
C TRP A 631 -26.06 -32.45 -2.44
N SER A 632 -25.27 -33.52 -2.47
CA SER A 632 -25.72 -34.89 -2.68
C SER A 632 -25.07 -35.82 -1.66
N ALA A 633 -25.88 -36.49 -0.85
CA ALA A 633 -25.40 -37.40 0.21
C ALA A 633 -25.41 -38.87 -0.23
N GLU A 634 -24.31 -39.57 0.01
CA GLU A 634 -24.17 -41.02 -0.13
C GLU A 634 -24.05 -41.63 1.27
N LEU A 635 -25.03 -42.43 1.71
CA LEU A 635 -25.14 -42.97 3.08
C LEU A 635 -25.01 -44.50 3.10
N GLN A 636 -24.15 -45.03 3.97
CA GLN A 636 -23.89 -46.47 4.09
C GLN A 636 -25.05 -47.24 4.67
N SER A 637 -25.56 -46.80 5.81
CA SER A 637 -26.70 -47.45 6.45
C SER A 637 -27.28 -46.53 7.50
N GLY A 638 -28.42 -45.91 7.18
CA GLY A 638 -29.11 -44.98 8.07
C GLY A 638 -28.41 -43.63 8.24
N GLY A 639 -28.91 -42.83 9.18
CA GLY A 639 -28.45 -41.46 9.43
C GLY A 639 -29.16 -40.40 8.59
N THR A 640 -28.78 -39.14 8.80
CA THR A 640 -29.37 -37.97 8.16
C THR A 640 -28.30 -36.97 7.73
N VAL A 641 -28.57 -36.29 6.61
CA VAL A 641 -27.85 -35.10 6.16
C VAL A 641 -28.89 -34.04 5.86
N ALA A 642 -28.85 -32.91 6.57
CA ALA A 642 -29.85 -31.85 6.44
C ALA A 642 -29.25 -30.47 6.64
N ALA A 643 -29.54 -29.53 5.74
CA ALA A 643 -29.20 -28.12 5.92
C ALA A 643 -30.37 -27.37 6.58
N ARG A 644 -30.12 -26.76 7.75
CA ARG A 644 -31.10 -25.96 8.49
C ARG A 644 -30.42 -25.02 9.47
N ASN A 645 -31.00 -23.83 9.66
CA ASN A 645 -30.61 -22.89 10.72
C ASN A 645 -29.11 -22.50 10.70
N GLY A 646 -28.48 -22.47 9.53
CA GLY A 646 -27.06 -22.09 9.40
C GLY A 646 -26.11 -23.29 9.33
N VAL A 647 -26.61 -24.52 9.48
CA VAL A 647 -25.79 -25.72 9.68
C VAL A 647 -26.16 -26.80 8.67
N LEU A 648 -25.15 -27.40 8.04
CA LEU A 648 -25.26 -28.72 7.42
C LEU A 648 -24.99 -29.79 8.48
N ASP A 649 -26.07 -30.42 8.92
CA ASP A 649 -26.13 -31.41 9.99
C ASP A 649 -25.92 -32.82 9.41
N ILE A 650 -24.79 -33.45 9.70
CA ILE A 650 -24.40 -34.80 9.24
C ILE A 650 -24.37 -35.72 10.45
N ASP A 651 -25.45 -36.46 10.70
CA ASP A 651 -25.61 -37.39 11.83
C ASP A 651 -25.75 -38.84 11.32
N VAL A 652 -24.67 -39.62 11.40
CA VAL A 652 -24.60 -40.92 10.73
C VAL A 652 -23.99 -42.03 11.59
N PRO A 653 -24.64 -43.21 11.68
CA PRO A 653 -24.09 -44.34 12.46
C PRO A 653 -22.97 -45.09 11.72
N ASN A 654 -22.79 -44.83 10.42
CA ASN A 654 -21.78 -45.47 9.54
C ASN A 654 -21.23 -44.43 8.56
N GLY A 655 -20.64 -44.85 7.43
CA GLY A 655 -20.03 -43.95 6.46
C GLY A 655 -21.04 -43.03 5.76
N ALA A 656 -20.65 -41.76 5.60
CA ALA A 656 -21.33 -40.80 4.75
C ALA A 656 -20.34 -40.01 3.90
N THR A 657 -20.73 -39.64 2.70
CA THR A 657 -19.99 -38.70 1.86
C THR A 657 -20.97 -37.73 1.22
N VAL A 658 -20.75 -36.43 1.46
CA VAL A 658 -21.65 -35.36 1.06
C VAL A 658 -20.93 -34.51 0.02
N TRP A 659 -21.32 -34.70 -1.23
CA TRP A 659 -20.71 -34.09 -2.41
C TRP A 659 -21.35 -32.75 -2.72
N LEU A 660 -20.52 -31.73 -2.96
CA LEU A 660 -20.97 -30.56 -3.70
C LEU A 660 -21.23 -30.98 -5.14
N LYS A 661 -22.37 -30.61 -5.74
CA LYS A 661 -22.72 -30.98 -7.12
C LYS A 661 -21.91 -30.23 -8.18
N GLN A 662 -21.43 -29.04 -7.83
CA GLN A 662 -20.62 -28.22 -8.69
C GLN A 662 -19.19 -28.78 -8.78
N GLU A 663 -18.74 -29.00 -10.00
CA GLU A 663 -17.34 -29.28 -10.31
C GLU A 663 -16.51 -27.99 -10.17
N ILE A 664 -15.28 -28.14 -9.68
CA ILE A 664 -14.35 -27.04 -9.47
C ILE A 664 -13.15 -27.25 -10.38
N GLU A 665 -12.64 -26.17 -10.99
CA GLU A 665 -11.51 -26.17 -11.92
C GLU A 665 -10.58 -24.99 -11.64
N GLY A 666 -9.29 -25.21 -11.87
CA GLY A 666 -8.23 -24.20 -11.77
C GLY A 666 -7.80 -23.93 -10.33
N PRO A 667 -7.11 -22.80 -10.08
CA PRO A 667 -6.82 -22.36 -8.72
C PRO A 667 -8.08 -22.02 -7.94
N TYR A 668 -8.15 -22.45 -6.68
CA TYR A 668 -9.24 -22.13 -5.78
C TYR A 668 -8.84 -22.30 -4.30
N GLU A 669 -9.65 -21.75 -3.40
CA GLU A 669 -9.53 -21.94 -1.97
C GLU A 669 -10.87 -22.37 -1.39
N ILE A 670 -10.90 -23.46 -0.63
CA ILE A 670 -12.09 -23.97 0.06
C ILE A 670 -11.98 -23.59 1.53
N GLU A 671 -13.04 -23.01 2.09
CA GLU A 671 -13.16 -22.66 3.50
C GLU A 671 -14.46 -23.22 4.07
N PHE A 672 -14.40 -23.68 5.31
CA PHE A 672 -15.58 -24.04 6.11
C PHE A 672 -15.21 -24.19 7.58
N THR A 673 -16.21 -24.09 8.44
CA THR A 673 -16.11 -24.46 9.86
C THR A 673 -16.74 -25.83 10.05
N ALA A 674 -16.06 -26.73 10.75
CA ALA A 674 -16.59 -28.04 11.12
C ALA A 674 -16.57 -28.24 12.62
N THR A 675 -17.71 -28.64 13.20
CA THR A 675 -17.83 -28.92 14.63
C THR A 675 -18.25 -30.38 14.83
N PRO A 676 -17.38 -31.24 15.39
CA PRO A 676 -17.79 -32.58 15.77
C PRO A 676 -18.72 -32.48 16.99
N VAL A 677 -19.95 -32.98 16.87
CA VAL A 677 -20.95 -32.90 17.92
C VAL A 677 -20.61 -33.89 19.04
N SER A 678 -20.67 -33.43 20.29
CA SER A 678 -20.42 -34.21 21.51
C SER A 678 -21.48 -33.92 22.57
N ALA A 679 -22.75 -34.07 22.21
CA ALA A 679 -23.92 -33.79 23.05
C ALA A 679 -24.51 -35.05 23.73
N GLY A 680 -23.86 -36.20 23.56
CA GLY A 680 -24.31 -37.50 24.12
C GLY A 680 -25.34 -38.22 23.26
N GLY A 681 -25.49 -37.80 22.00
CA GLY A 681 -26.26 -38.50 20.98
C GLY A 681 -25.67 -39.87 20.60
N PRO A 682 -26.46 -40.74 19.96
CA PRO A 682 -26.05 -42.10 19.65
C PRO A 682 -24.88 -42.19 18.66
N ASN A 683 -24.61 -41.15 17.87
CA ASN A 683 -23.54 -41.10 16.88
C ASN A 683 -22.47 -40.03 17.20
N ASP A 684 -22.48 -39.44 18.39
CA ASP A 684 -21.56 -38.38 18.82
C ASP A 684 -20.18 -38.95 19.23
N HIS A 685 -19.57 -39.78 18.38
CA HIS A 685 -18.33 -40.49 18.69
C HIS A 685 -17.05 -39.67 18.47
N VAL A 686 -17.16 -38.47 17.89
CA VAL A 686 -16.05 -37.56 17.59
C VAL A 686 -14.94 -38.31 16.82
N THR A 687 -15.23 -38.65 15.56
CA THR A 687 -14.29 -39.31 14.66
C THR A 687 -13.72 -38.33 13.65
N ASP A 688 -12.88 -38.84 12.73
CA ASP A 688 -12.20 -38.03 11.72
C ASP A 688 -13.15 -37.18 10.88
N LEU A 689 -12.75 -35.93 10.69
CA LEU A 689 -13.24 -35.07 9.62
C LEU A 689 -12.43 -35.40 8.37
N ASN A 690 -13.11 -35.88 7.32
CA ASN A 690 -12.45 -36.18 6.07
C ASN A 690 -12.94 -35.28 4.95
N THR A 691 -12.04 -34.89 4.06
CA THR A 691 -12.36 -34.11 2.88
C THR A 691 -11.76 -34.77 1.65
N PHE A 692 -12.50 -34.67 0.54
CA PHE A 692 -12.01 -34.98 -0.81
C PHE A 692 -12.07 -33.70 -1.64
N TRP A 693 -11.06 -33.47 -2.48
CA TRP A 693 -11.10 -32.42 -3.49
C TRP A 693 -10.36 -32.85 -4.76
N ASN A 694 -10.71 -32.21 -5.86
CA ASN A 694 -10.37 -32.65 -7.23
C ASN A 694 -10.69 -34.13 -7.45
N ALA A 695 -11.80 -34.58 -6.85
CA ALA A 695 -12.20 -35.96 -6.93
C ALA A 695 -12.79 -36.27 -8.29
N ARG A 696 -12.28 -37.31 -8.94
CA ARG A 696 -12.86 -37.95 -10.12
C ARG A 696 -12.89 -39.45 -9.91
N ASP A 697 -14.00 -40.09 -10.25
CA ASP A 697 -14.10 -41.54 -10.23
C ASP A 697 -13.58 -42.09 -11.56
N VAL A 698 -12.57 -42.95 -11.55
CA VAL A 698 -12.03 -43.50 -12.81
C VAL A 698 -13.04 -44.36 -13.58
N ARG A 699 -14.13 -44.78 -12.92
CA ARG A 699 -15.24 -45.52 -13.54
C ARG A 699 -16.19 -44.58 -14.30
N SER A 700 -16.25 -43.31 -13.90
CA SER A 700 -17.07 -42.26 -14.52
C SER A 700 -16.38 -40.88 -14.41
N PRO A 701 -15.32 -40.64 -15.20
CA PRO A 701 -14.44 -39.49 -15.00
C PRO A 701 -15.09 -38.12 -15.29
N GLU A 702 -16.11 -38.11 -16.15
CA GLU A 702 -16.85 -36.91 -16.57
C GLU A 702 -18.00 -36.53 -15.61
N ASP A 703 -18.43 -37.47 -14.78
CA ASP A 703 -19.54 -37.26 -13.84
C ASP A 703 -19.37 -38.21 -12.66
N ILE A 704 -18.98 -37.64 -11.52
CA ILE A 704 -18.78 -38.42 -10.30
C ILE A 704 -20.08 -39.11 -9.85
N PHE A 705 -21.26 -38.56 -10.18
CA PHE A 705 -22.57 -39.07 -9.76
C PHE A 705 -23.08 -40.23 -10.63
N ALA A 706 -22.49 -40.47 -11.80
CA ALA A 706 -22.87 -41.58 -12.67
C ALA A 706 -22.50 -42.96 -12.08
N THR A 707 -21.51 -43.01 -11.19
CA THR A 707 -21.19 -44.21 -10.43
C THR A 707 -21.97 -44.24 -9.12
N ALA A 708 -22.89 -45.22 -9.00
CA ALA A 708 -23.64 -45.42 -7.76
C ALA A 708 -22.71 -45.88 -6.62
N ARG A 709 -22.62 -45.07 -5.57
CA ARG A 709 -21.95 -45.39 -4.30
C ARG A 709 -22.94 -45.27 -3.15
N ASN A 710 -22.62 -45.92 -2.05
CA ASN A 710 -23.45 -45.96 -0.86
C ASN A 710 -22.69 -45.45 0.37
N GLY A 711 -21.73 -44.54 0.30
CA GLY A 711 -21.08 -44.02 1.53
C GLY A 711 -20.03 -44.93 2.18
N ALA A 712 -19.91 -46.19 1.77
CA ALA A 712 -18.90 -47.12 2.29
C ALA A 712 -17.48 -46.74 1.85
N PHE A 713 -16.51 -46.69 2.78
CA PHE A 713 -15.20 -46.08 2.50
C PHE A 713 -14.43 -46.72 1.33
N ALA A 714 -14.46 -48.05 1.24
CA ALA A 714 -13.74 -48.78 0.20
C ALA A 714 -14.21 -48.48 -1.23
N GLN A 715 -15.41 -47.94 -1.41
CA GLN A 715 -15.92 -47.56 -2.74
C GLN A 715 -15.22 -46.32 -3.32
N TYR A 716 -14.54 -45.54 -2.48
CA TYR A 716 -13.83 -44.32 -2.85
C TYR A 716 -12.35 -44.58 -3.21
N ASP A 717 -11.86 -45.81 -3.10
CA ASP A 717 -10.50 -46.15 -3.55
C ASP A 717 -10.33 -46.04 -5.08
N TYR A 718 -11.44 -45.97 -5.83
CA TYR A 718 -11.45 -45.71 -7.28
C TYR A 718 -11.34 -44.21 -7.62
N LEU A 719 -11.25 -43.33 -6.63
CA LEU A 719 -11.09 -41.90 -6.89
C LEU A 719 -9.63 -41.58 -7.27
N LYS A 720 -9.46 -40.74 -8.29
CA LYS A 720 -8.35 -39.81 -8.35
C LYS A 720 -8.76 -38.58 -7.54
N THR A 721 -8.14 -38.36 -6.40
CA THR A 721 -8.51 -37.27 -5.49
C THR A 721 -7.36 -36.97 -4.57
N TYR A 722 -7.36 -35.76 -4.05
CA TYR A 722 -6.66 -35.48 -2.80
C TYR A 722 -7.59 -35.77 -1.62
N TYR A 723 -7.01 -36.20 -0.51
CA TYR A 723 -7.75 -36.58 0.69
C TYR A 723 -6.99 -36.17 1.94
N VAL A 724 -7.65 -35.41 2.82
CA VAL A 724 -7.21 -35.24 4.20
C VAL A 724 -8.21 -35.90 5.13
N GLY A 725 -7.70 -36.71 6.05
CA GLY A 725 -8.43 -37.13 7.24
C GLY A 725 -7.81 -36.46 8.44
N GLN A 726 -8.48 -35.48 9.03
CA GLN A 726 -8.07 -34.82 10.25
C GLN A 726 -8.54 -35.63 11.45
N GLY A 727 -7.57 -36.15 12.20
CA GLY A 727 -7.78 -37.17 13.21
C GLY A 727 -8.52 -36.67 14.45
N ALA A 728 -9.14 -37.60 15.15
CA ALA A 728 -9.87 -37.37 16.41
C ALA A 728 -9.61 -38.51 17.42
N ASN A 729 -10.61 -38.85 18.25
CA ASN A 729 -10.49 -39.83 19.33
C ASN A 729 -10.14 -41.25 18.85
N LEU A 730 -10.73 -41.69 17.73
CA LEU A 730 -10.57 -43.07 17.23
C LEU A 730 -9.43 -43.24 16.23
N ASN A 731 -8.92 -42.13 15.67
CA ASN A 731 -7.75 -42.12 14.81
C ASN A 731 -6.92 -40.88 15.15
N THR A 732 -5.85 -41.11 15.90
CA THR A 732 -5.00 -40.08 16.51
C THR A 732 -3.98 -39.50 15.54
N THR A 733 -4.31 -39.44 14.26
CA THR A 733 -3.42 -38.93 13.22
C THR A 733 -4.19 -38.16 12.16
N THR A 734 -3.59 -37.05 11.74
CA THR A 734 -4.03 -36.20 10.63
C THR A 734 -3.18 -36.52 9.42
N ARG A 735 -3.81 -37.01 8.35
CA ARG A 735 -3.13 -37.60 7.19
C ARG A 735 -3.52 -36.92 5.90
N PHE A 736 -2.53 -36.66 5.05
CA PHE A 736 -2.73 -36.23 3.67
C PHE A 736 -2.35 -37.36 2.69
N ARG A 737 -3.25 -37.67 1.75
CA ARG A 737 -3.06 -38.69 0.70
C ARG A 737 -3.43 -38.13 -0.67
N LYS A 738 -2.76 -38.65 -1.71
CA LYS A 738 -3.18 -38.52 -3.11
C LYS A 738 -3.62 -39.89 -3.61
N TYR A 739 -4.90 -40.05 -3.87
CA TYR A 739 -5.44 -41.29 -4.42
C TYR A 739 -5.24 -41.29 -5.93
N VAL A 740 -4.86 -42.43 -6.50
CA VAL A 740 -4.49 -42.54 -7.93
C VAL A 740 -5.56 -43.23 -8.79
N GLY A 741 -6.71 -43.57 -8.20
CA GLY A 741 -7.82 -44.25 -8.87
C GLY A 741 -7.64 -45.76 -9.01
N GLU A 742 -6.67 -46.34 -8.30
CA GLU A 742 -6.44 -47.78 -8.26
C GLU A 742 -6.86 -48.34 -6.89
N PRO A 743 -7.78 -49.33 -6.84
CA PRO A 743 -8.27 -49.88 -5.58
C PRO A 743 -7.16 -50.31 -4.61
N GLY A 744 -7.23 -49.87 -3.36
CA GLY A 744 -6.21 -50.12 -2.35
C GLY A 744 -4.92 -49.29 -2.47
N ASN A 745 -4.71 -48.58 -3.58
CA ASN A 745 -3.53 -47.74 -3.81
C ASN A 745 -3.82 -46.27 -3.45
N ARG A 746 -3.52 -45.92 -2.21
CA ARG A 746 -3.75 -44.57 -1.65
C ARG A 746 -2.45 -44.00 -1.08
N PRO A 747 -1.51 -43.55 -1.94
CA PRO A 747 -0.25 -42.96 -1.53
C PRO A 747 -0.41 -41.99 -0.34
N LEU A 748 0.35 -42.26 0.73
CA LEU A 748 0.44 -41.39 1.90
C LEU A 748 1.51 -40.33 1.61
N ILE A 749 1.12 -39.07 1.71
CA ILE A 749 2.03 -37.92 1.54
C ILE A 749 2.57 -37.53 2.90
N TYR A 750 1.68 -37.22 3.85
CA TYR A 750 2.02 -36.83 5.21
C TYR A 750 1.16 -37.57 6.24
N ASP A 751 1.73 -37.78 7.43
CA ASP A 751 1.08 -38.40 8.58
C ASP A 751 1.59 -37.73 9.86
N TYR A 752 0.74 -36.94 10.51
CA TYR A 752 1.07 -36.20 11.72
C TYR A 752 0.17 -36.60 12.87
N THR A 753 0.68 -36.50 14.10
CA THR A 753 -0.10 -36.77 15.31
C THR A 753 -0.95 -35.57 15.75
N THR A 754 -0.73 -34.39 15.16
CA THR A 754 -1.45 -33.14 15.45
C THR A 754 -1.57 -32.29 14.17
N PRO A 755 -2.55 -31.39 14.07
CA PRO A 755 -3.64 -31.15 15.03
C PRO A 755 -4.68 -32.27 15.00
N LEU A 756 -5.37 -32.48 16.12
CA LEU A 756 -6.53 -33.37 16.23
C LEU A 756 -7.77 -32.52 16.52
N ILE A 757 -8.95 -32.96 16.09
CA ILE A 757 -10.21 -32.29 16.43
C ILE A 757 -10.77 -32.79 17.76
N GLU A 758 -11.42 -31.89 18.48
CA GLU A 758 -11.99 -32.15 19.80
C GLU A 758 -13.52 -32.00 19.77
N GLY A 759 -14.22 -32.82 20.55
CA GLY A 759 -15.68 -32.81 20.61
C GLY A 759 -16.24 -31.47 21.09
N GLY A 760 -17.17 -30.89 20.31
CA GLY A 760 -17.82 -29.61 20.61
C GLY A 760 -16.96 -28.38 20.34
N VAL A 761 -15.74 -28.55 19.80
CA VAL A 761 -14.84 -27.45 19.44
C VAL A 761 -14.91 -27.23 17.93
N PRO A 762 -15.35 -26.06 17.44
CA PRO A 762 -15.32 -25.76 16.01
C PRO A 762 -13.87 -25.70 15.51
N VAL A 763 -13.61 -26.26 14.33
CA VAL A 763 -12.35 -26.12 13.61
C VAL A 763 -12.59 -25.42 12.27
N ARG A 764 -11.83 -24.36 11.99
CA ARG A 764 -11.85 -23.70 10.68
C ARG A 764 -10.85 -24.38 9.76
N VAL A 765 -11.31 -24.88 8.63
CA VAL A 765 -10.47 -25.54 7.61
C VAL A 765 -10.35 -24.65 6.40
N ARG A 766 -9.12 -24.49 5.89
CA ARG A 766 -8.83 -23.84 4.61
C ARG A 766 -8.00 -24.76 3.73
N ILE A 767 -8.40 -24.95 2.47
CA ILE A 767 -7.71 -25.79 1.50
C ILE A 767 -7.41 -24.94 0.27
N ARG A 768 -6.15 -24.53 0.09
CA ARG A 768 -5.72 -23.73 -1.06
C ARG A 768 -5.09 -24.65 -2.11
N VAL A 769 -5.61 -24.59 -3.33
CA VAL A 769 -5.10 -25.29 -4.50
C VAL A 769 -4.69 -24.22 -5.52
N ASN A 770 -3.39 -24.13 -5.79
CA ASN A 770 -2.83 -23.17 -6.74
C ASN A 770 -1.85 -23.86 -7.69
N GLY A 771 -2.37 -24.33 -8.83
CA GLY A 771 -1.62 -25.13 -9.78
C GLY A 771 -1.05 -26.39 -9.13
N GLU A 772 0.28 -26.49 -9.08
CA GLU A 772 1.00 -27.61 -8.48
C GLU A 772 1.03 -27.58 -6.95
N GLN A 773 0.75 -26.43 -6.31
CA GLN A 773 0.84 -26.28 -4.85
C GLN A 773 -0.51 -26.49 -4.16
N ILE A 774 -0.48 -27.29 -3.10
CA ILE A 774 -1.64 -27.60 -2.26
C ILE A 774 -1.30 -27.35 -0.80
N ARG A 775 -2.10 -26.51 -0.16
CA ARG A 775 -1.97 -26.20 1.26
C ARG A 775 -3.25 -26.51 2.03
N TYR A 776 -3.10 -27.10 3.21
CA TYR A 776 -4.20 -27.39 4.13
C TYR A 776 -3.93 -26.71 5.47
N TYR A 777 -4.91 -25.95 5.94
CA TYR A 777 -4.86 -25.24 7.22
C TYR A 777 -5.96 -25.74 8.15
N SER A 778 -5.67 -25.72 9.45
CA SER A 778 -6.61 -25.97 10.55
C SER A 778 -6.43 -24.88 11.59
N ASP A 779 -7.48 -24.10 11.88
CA ASP A 779 -7.44 -22.93 12.78
C ASP A 779 -6.26 -22.00 12.48
N ASP A 780 -6.14 -21.63 11.21
CA ASP A 780 -5.08 -20.78 10.63
C ASP A 780 -3.66 -21.37 10.67
N GLN A 781 -3.46 -22.53 11.31
CA GLN A 781 -2.19 -23.26 11.27
C GLN A 781 -2.04 -24.00 9.93
N LEU A 782 -0.99 -23.68 9.16
CA LEU A 782 -0.58 -24.47 8.00
C LEU A 782 -0.16 -25.88 8.46
N VAL A 783 -0.96 -26.89 8.11
CA VAL A 783 -0.70 -28.29 8.45
C VAL A 783 0.10 -28.98 7.35
N PHE A 784 -0.32 -28.83 6.09
CA PHE A 784 0.36 -29.46 4.94
C PHE A 784 0.69 -28.42 3.87
N ASP A 785 1.91 -28.47 3.32
CA ASP A 785 2.33 -27.75 2.11
C ASP A 785 2.96 -28.76 1.15
N TYR A 786 2.25 -29.10 0.07
CA TYR A 786 2.63 -30.14 -0.88
C TYR A 786 2.72 -29.56 -2.29
N THR A 787 3.81 -29.85 -2.98
CA THR A 787 3.95 -29.58 -4.42
C THR A 787 3.84 -30.87 -5.20
N ASP A 788 2.83 -30.95 -6.06
CA ASP A 788 2.56 -32.09 -6.91
C ASP A 788 3.03 -31.82 -8.33
N ALA A 789 4.04 -32.57 -8.80
CA ALA A 789 4.52 -32.46 -10.18
C ALA A 789 3.50 -32.93 -11.24
N THR A 790 2.39 -33.53 -10.81
CA THR A 790 1.30 -34.04 -11.68
C THR A 790 -0.06 -33.72 -11.03
N PRO A 791 -0.41 -32.44 -10.92
CA PRO A 791 -1.59 -32.04 -10.16
C PRO A 791 -2.88 -32.57 -10.81
N TYR A 792 -3.93 -32.72 -10.00
CA TYR A 792 -5.28 -32.83 -10.52
C TYR A 792 -5.85 -31.42 -10.69
N ASP A 793 -6.23 -31.04 -11.91
CA ASP A 793 -6.58 -29.65 -12.24
C ASP A 793 -8.06 -29.30 -12.00
N SER A 794 -8.90 -30.33 -11.77
CA SER A 794 -10.34 -30.18 -11.58
C SER A 794 -10.97 -31.43 -10.97
N GLY A 795 -12.15 -31.26 -10.37
CA GLY A 795 -13.02 -32.33 -9.91
C GLY A 795 -14.01 -31.86 -8.85
N TRP A 796 -14.59 -32.81 -8.12
CA TRP A 796 -15.61 -32.53 -7.11
C TRP A 796 -15.03 -32.48 -5.69
N PHE A 797 -15.71 -31.71 -4.85
CA PHE A 797 -15.44 -31.61 -3.41
C PHE A 797 -16.46 -32.41 -2.60
N ALA A 798 -16.02 -33.04 -1.51
CA ALA A 798 -16.92 -33.65 -0.54
C ALA A 798 -16.40 -33.64 0.89
N PHE A 799 -17.34 -33.56 1.82
CA PHE A 799 -17.15 -33.97 3.20
C PHE A 799 -17.35 -35.47 3.33
N ARG A 800 -16.58 -36.11 4.21
CA ARG A 800 -16.73 -37.51 4.57
C ARG A 800 -16.53 -37.74 6.07
N THR A 801 -17.37 -38.59 6.63
CA THR A 801 -17.20 -39.07 8.00
C THR A 801 -17.71 -40.51 8.14
N VAL A 802 -17.47 -41.14 9.30
CA VAL A 802 -17.90 -42.49 9.60
C VAL A 802 -18.26 -42.60 11.08
N ALA A 803 -19.47 -43.06 11.38
CA ALA A 803 -19.94 -43.23 12.76
C ALA A 803 -19.73 -41.94 13.57
N SER A 804 -20.23 -40.81 13.06
CA SER A 804 -20.00 -39.49 13.64
C SER A 804 -21.18 -38.57 13.40
N HIS A 805 -21.17 -37.46 14.14
CA HIS A 805 -22.09 -36.35 14.02
C HIS A 805 -21.30 -35.05 13.87
N PHE A 806 -21.52 -34.33 12.77
CA PHE A 806 -20.84 -33.07 12.45
C PHE A 806 -21.83 -31.98 12.07
N HIS A 807 -21.57 -30.78 12.56
CA HIS A 807 -22.14 -29.55 12.02
C HIS A 807 -21.10 -28.90 11.09
N ILE A 808 -21.49 -28.55 9.86
CA ILE A 808 -20.68 -27.76 8.94
C ILE A 808 -21.34 -26.39 8.74
N GLU A 809 -20.53 -25.34 8.81
CA GLU A 809 -20.94 -23.94 8.76
C GLU A 809 -19.98 -23.15 7.83
N ASP A 810 -20.39 -21.95 7.40
CA ASP A 810 -19.56 -20.98 6.67
C ASP A 810 -18.83 -21.54 5.42
N PHE A 811 -19.48 -22.44 4.67
CA PHE A 811 -18.85 -23.07 3.50
C PHE A 811 -18.73 -22.08 2.33
N THR A 812 -17.52 -21.86 1.87
CA THR A 812 -17.24 -21.07 0.66
C THR A 812 -16.07 -21.65 -0.13
N ILE A 813 -16.17 -21.59 -1.45
CA ILE A 813 -15.09 -21.84 -2.39
C ILE A 813 -14.81 -20.54 -3.13
N TRP A 814 -13.57 -20.11 -3.10
CA TRP A 814 -13.11 -18.88 -3.68
C TRP A 814 -12.19 -19.12 -4.86
N ARG A 815 -12.24 -18.21 -5.82
CA ARG A 815 -11.29 -18.08 -6.92
C ARG A 815 -10.28 -16.99 -6.56
N PRO A 816 -8.97 -17.29 -6.54
CA PRO A 816 -7.95 -16.27 -6.37
C PRO A 816 -7.91 -15.32 -7.57
N PRO A 817 -7.33 -14.13 -7.40
CA PRO A 817 -6.93 -13.26 -8.50
C PRO A 817 -6.13 -14.03 -9.56
N THR A 818 -6.44 -13.78 -10.84
CA THR A 818 -5.58 -14.25 -11.93
C THR A 818 -4.35 -13.35 -12.02
N ALA A 819 -3.17 -13.93 -11.79
CA ALA A 819 -1.89 -13.29 -11.99
C ALA A 819 -1.64 -12.87 -13.45
#